data_AF-A0A2E2HJP8-F1
#
_entry.id   AF-A0A2E2HJP8-F1
#
_cell.length_a   1.000
_cell.length_b   1.000
_cell.length_c   1.000
_cell.angle_alpha   90.00
_cell.angle_beta   90.00
_cell.angle_gamma   90.00
#
_symmetry.space_group_name_H-M   'P 1'
#
loop_
_entity.id
_entity.type
_entity.pdbx_description
1 polymer ?
#
loop_
_entity_poly.entity_id
_entity_poly.type
_entity_poly.pdbx_seq_one_letter_code
_entity_poly.pdbx_strand_id
1 'polypeptide(L)'
;MAYAAIISTLIFGSLFVGISGFYQTSSGVGDFDSAAEENINPDIEISSGEAIDTDGDGLPDVLEESQYGTLKDDPDTDNDGMSDGWEVAHGLNPLDSGESELAEEETGSTNTAEDAEVSNESDSWPDPTQGKYGDPDNDGLTNEQEAELGTDPQRADTDNGGLNDRWESLYTMNVSSPDGTVMLFNPLSGNWDCTLLNGPLEQTLSDLLEDFEGAPTWEELENPLGRHSCDQVLDFDDDGLLNFQEEAYGTNPAAKDSDNDMLPDILEVNNANMILDFQLGATCGEPVITPPSQRLPTAAPFADEVSASWFLSDMDGDGYLNGPSDWDTDGDGMPDGFEYCYSFKDSHPFASSNPQKANAELLSPSNASDGYNDWDEDGLNNLEEYQVALKFDLTNGLPSFTSPWTEDTDQDGMPDGWEATQYNRTTLEYPLNPRNASNANDDIDFDGWDSDGDGDVVFDELELTTTVVDIYVQKGDYVTANSTVARGQYTLGGGNKQTVYMVAPVDGYVYHINVAPGDQVESRLFVWMNVVEESERFTNLMEYQARLDENGNAVGRSTDPTHGDTDLDGLLDGIEVGGWEILVVNRGVQLTWVVSDPGLADTDSDGLSDFVEFSSTCDGQGSNASNVDTDGDGESDQQEVMLGYMFNGEQYYTSACMFDTDNDGLEDGEEVIAGADNFVTHANNSDTDNDGLIDGNEILFIPRPFQYETNPLINDTDADGMLDGWEMQVKSTEENTNSHSLWVAVSSWDRPGCTESTSNSCLMEPGGYVWINWLGGFQLQKKYAVHEMNLSGFDLPGNPLCDGCKGRWALDPSLNSLKDDTYDIDNDTLANGAESPSNWNTNPVDDDTDGDMLPDGWEVRYSYEAINNNLVDNSTINAYGARGVMDPSMADSDLDGINDGEEDPDSDGLNRTGLIKKYCPGYNDSTNAECNIDPDTPDGMKFYNNLENYTNFEEFQNGTNPVSNDTDGDAWEDGPEVYYMDHDDDGMATGWEYHFEFDPFDGADRLVDSDGDGHTNYCEFKWDTNPRNPISFPGQGELCDPFEGQ
;
A
#
# COMPACT_ATOMS: atom_id res chain seq x y z
N MET A 1 73.38 -15.23 2.40
CA MET A 1 74.76 -15.31 1.87
C MET A 1 75.10 -13.96 1.25
N ALA A 2 75.81 -13.09 2.00
CA ALA A 2 76.73 -12.05 1.50
C ALA A 2 77.19 -11.19 2.69
N TYR A 3 77.87 -11.84 3.66
CA TYR A 3 78.85 -11.17 4.49
C TYR A 3 80.04 -10.81 3.57
N ALA A 4 80.12 -9.57 3.07
CA ALA A 4 81.34 -8.88 2.60
C ALA A 4 81.01 -7.67 1.70
N ALA A 5 80.57 -6.54 2.27
CA ALA A 5 80.61 -5.25 1.55
C ALA A 5 80.52 -3.97 2.40
N ILE A 6 80.77 -3.98 3.73
CA ILE A 6 80.92 -2.72 4.50
C ILE A 6 82.11 -2.83 5.44
N ILE A 7 83.28 -3.14 4.86
CA ILE A 7 84.60 -2.87 5.44
C ILE A 7 85.47 -2.33 4.30
N SER A 8 85.22 -1.09 3.87
CA SER A 8 86.12 -0.38 2.95
C SER A 8 86.00 1.16 2.88
N THR A 9 85.42 1.82 3.89
CA THR A 9 85.43 3.30 3.97
C THR A 9 85.77 3.86 5.36
N LEU A 10 86.24 3.03 6.30
CA LEU A 10 86.65 3.46 7.65
C LEU A 10 88.17 3.69 7.83
N ILE A 11 88.94 3.87 6.76
CA ILE A 11 90.36 4.26 6.85
C ILE A 11 90.70 5.22 5.70
N PHE A 12 90.32 6.50 5.80
CA PHE A 12 91.08 7.65 5.26
C PHE A 12 90.55 9.04 5.71
N GLY A 13 89.96 9.15 6.90
CA GLY A 13 89.50 10.43 7.49
C GLY A 13 90.27 10.89 8.74
N SER A 14 91.41 10.28 9.06
CA SER A 14 92.23 10.64 10.23
C SER A 14 93.58 11.22 9.83
N LEU A 15 93.58 12.46 9.31
CA LEU A 15 94.74 13.36 9.29
C LEU A 15 94.32 14.75 8.82
N PHE A 16 94.49 15.75 9.70
CA PHE A 16 93.98 17.14 9.67
C PHE A 16 92.49 17.20 10.06
N VAL A 17 92.11 17.59 11.28
CA VAL A 17 92.41 18.87 11.95
C VAL A 17 92.93 18.64 13.37
N GLY A 18 94.04 19.30 13.69
CA GLY A 18 94.60 19.33 15.04
C GLY A 18 94.47 20.72 15.64
N ILE A 19 94.19 20.73 16.95
CA ILE A 19 94.55 21.76 17.93
C ILE A 19 93.69 23.05 17.86
N SER A 20 92.58 23.06 18.61
CA SER A 20 92.40 23.92 19.79
C SER A 20 91.04 23.65 20.46
N GLY A 21 91.00 22.66 21.34
CA GLY A 21 89.89 22.44 22.26
C GLY A 21 90.46 22.19 23.64
N PHE A 22 90.90 23.25 24.32
CA PHE A 22 91.07 23.25 25.77
C PHE A 22 91.15 24.69 26.25
N TYR A 23 90.00 25.24 26.65
CA TYR A 23 89.75 26.10 27.81
C TYR A 23 88.33 26.68 27.67
N GLN A 24 87.32 25.90 28.07
CA GLN A 24 86.15 26.50 28.72
C GLN A 24 86.56 26.72 30.18
N THR A 25 86.57 27.98 30.61
CA THR A 25 86.46 28.28 32.05
C THR A 25 85.03 28.69 32.30
N SER A 26 84.27 27.83 33.00
CA SER A 26 83.23 28.28 33.91
C SER A 26 83.90 29.01 35.08
N SER A 27 83.35 30.14 35.49
CA SER A 27 83.90 31.00 36.53
C SER A 27 83.67 30.40 37.92
N GLY A 28 84.74 30.24 38.73
CA GLY A 28 84.54 29.81 40.12
C GLY A 28 85.74 29.57 41.02
N VAL A 29 86.90 30.24 40.87
CA VAL A 29 87.81 30.64 41.98
C VAL A 29 88.83 31.64 41.42
N GLY A 30 88.86 32.85 41.95
CA GLY A 30 90.04 33.73 41.88
C GLY A 30 89.85 35.03 41.11
N ASP A 31 89.25 36.00 41.79
CA ASP A 31 89.84 37.33 42.01
C ASP A 31 90.60 37.94 40.82
N PHE A 32 89.86 38.59 39.90
CA PHE A 32 90.38 39.77 39.21
C PHE A 32 89.26 40.81 39.10
N ASP A 33 89.43 41.88 39.88
CA ASP A 33 88.67 43.12 39.81
C ASP A 33 88.60 43.68 38.38
N SER A 34 87.47 44.35 38.10
CA SER A 34 87.21 45.14 36.90
C SER A 34 88.30 46.18 36.62
N ALA A 35 88.73 46.28 35.37
CA ALA A 35 89.61 47.36 34.92
C ALA A 35 88.82 48.65 34.61
N ALA A 36 88.22 49.23 35.65
CA ALA A 36 87.82 50.63 35.78
C ALA A 36 87.52 50.87 37.27
N GLU A 37 88.21 51.70 38.06
CA GLU A 37 88.92 52.96 37.82
C GLU A 37 90.05 53.14 38.87
N GLU A 38 91.21 53.73 38.52
CA GLU A 38 91.73 55.02 39.07
C GLU A 38 93.25 55.26 38.87
N ASN A 39 93.56 56.50 38.43
CA ASN A 39 94.71 57.37 38.76
C ASN A 39 95.99 57.51 37.88
N ILE A 40 95.89 58.36 36.85
CA ILE A 40 96.72 59.57 36.52
C ILE A 40 98.26 59.45 36.24
N ASN A 41 98.60 59.59 34.93
CA ASN A 41 99.62 60.46 34.25
C ASN A 41 101.16 60.11 34.22
N PRO A 42 101.98 60.54 33.21
CA PRO A 42 101.74 61.11 31.86
C PRO A 42 102.39 60.35 30.66
N ASP A 43 101.88 60.65 29.46
CA ASP A 43 102.45 60.48 28.11
C ASP A 43 102.60 59.05 27.53
N ILE A 44 101.54 58.56 26.86
CA ILE A 44 101.50 58.12 25.45
C ILE A 44 100.07 57.69 25.12
N GLU A 45 99.42 58.38 24.17
CA GLU A 45 98.12 58.02 23.60
C GLU A 45 98.24 56.83 22.63
N ILE A 46 97.40 55.81 22.81
CA ILE A 46 96.91 54.95 21.72
C ILE A 46 95.41 54.74 21.97
N SER A 47 94.60 55.25 21.05
CA SER A 47 93.14 55.08 20.99
C SER A 47 92.80 53.67 20.48
N SER A 48 92.02 52.90 21.24
CA SER A 48 91.23 51.77 20.75
C SER A 48 89.78 52.21 20.76
N GLY A 49 89.22 52.49 19.59
CA GLY A 49 87.79 52.80 19.45
C GLY A 49 86.95 51.58 19.82
N GLU A 50 85.78 51.85 20.39
CA GLU A 50 84.65 50.92 20.39
C GLU A 50 84.48 50.37 18.97
N ALA A 51 84.29 49.05 18.86
CA ALA A 51 83.90 48.47 17.59
C ALA A 51 82.55 49.14 17.25
N ILE A 52 82.53 49.89 16.15
CA ILE A 52 81.33 50.56 15.68
C ILE A 52 80.44 49.45 15.13
N ASP A 53 79.18 49.47 15.51
CA ASP A 53 78.09 48.62 15.05
C ASP A 53 77.03 49.63 14.57
N THR A 54 76.90 49.76 13.25
CA THR A 54 76.28 50.91 12.59
C THR A 54 74.76 50.76 12.44
N ASP A 55 74.26 49.55 12.24
CA ASP A 55 72.84 49.20 12.18
C ASP A 55 72.29 48.63 13.50
N GLY A 56 73.16 48.21 14.42
CA GLY A 56 72.82 47.92 15.82
C GLY A 56 72.26 46.52 16.04
N ASP A 57 72.63 45.57 15.18
CA ASP A 57 72.16 44.18 15.21
C ASP A 57 73.02 43.26 16.11
N GLY A 58 74.14 43.78 16.62
CA GLY A 58 75.08 43.05 17.48
C GLY A 58 76.33 42.52 16.77
N LEU A 59 76.46 42.69 15.45
CA LEU A 59 77.64 42.36 14.67
C LEU A 59 78.48 43.63 14.42
N PRO A 60 79.73 43.73 14.91
CA PRO A 60 80.52 44.94 14.67
C PRO A 60 80.93 45.12 13.20
N ASP A 61 80.89 46.36 12.68
CA ASP A 61 81.26 46.79 11.30
C ASP A 61 82.53 46.10 10.75
N VAL A 62 83.51 45.86 11.64
CA VAL A 62 84.79 45.25 11.28
C VAL A 62 84.64 43.77 10.93
N LEU A 63 83.77 43.04 11.64
CA LEU A 63 83.51 41.62 11.39
C LEU A 63 82.59 41.43 10.17
N GLU A 64 81.61 42.31 10.00
CA GLU A 64 80.73 42.36 8.83
C GLU A 64 81.54 42.52 7.53
N GLU A 65 82.38 43.56 7.42
CA GLU A 65 83.16 43.80 6.20
C GLU A 65 84.32 42.80 6.00
N SER A 66 84.87 42.20 7.07
CA SER A 66 86.14 41.43 6.98
C SER A 66 86.02 39.92 7.07
N GLN A 67 84.95 39.39 7.69
CA GLN A 67 84.81 37.96 7.96
C GLN A 67 83.51 37.37 7.42
N TYR A 68 82.36 38.03 7.64
CA TYR A 68 81.05 37.47 7.33
C TYR A 68 80.47 37.95 5.99
N GLY A 69 80.85 39.16 5.53
CA GLY A 69 80.46 39.67 4.21
C GLY A 69 79.09 40.36 4.19
N THR A 70 78.53 40.66 5.36
CA THR A 70 77.25 41.35 5.58
C THR A 70 77.37 42.87 5.39
N LEU A 71 76.22 43.55 5.26
CA LEU A 71 76.13 44.98 5.04
C LEU A 71 75.97 45.73 6.37
N LYS A 72 77.04 46.38 6.85
CA LYS A 72 77.06 47.23 8.07
C LYS A 72 75.98 48.30 8.26
N ASP A 73 75.15 48.55 7.26
CA ASP A 73 74.05 49.52 7.35
C ASP A 73 72.68 48.87 7.19
N ASP A 74 72.64 47.55 7.16
CA ASP A 74 71.47 46.71 7.00
C ASP A 74 71.51 45.57 8.03
N PRO A 75 70.69 45.62 9.08
CA PRO A 75 70.75 44.65 10.19
C PRO A 75 70.29 43.22 9.82
N ASP A 76 69.91 42.99 8.56
CA ASP A 76 69.40 41.74 7.97
C ASP A 76 69.77 41.75 6.48
N THR A 77 70.96 41.25 6.15
CA THR A 77 71.57 41.44 4.82
C THR A 77 70.86 40.62 3.74
N ASP A 78 70.36 39.43 4.06
CA ASP A 78 69.67 38.56 3.10
C ASP A 78 68.13 38.72 3.10
N ASN A 79 67.61 39.57 3.98
CA ASN A 79 66.21 40.00 4.06
C ASN A 79 65.23 38.86 4.37
N ASP A 80 65.66 37.82 5.08
CA ASP A 80 64.78 36.73 5.50
C ASP A 80 64.00 37.06 6.80
N GLY A 81 64.42 38.10 7.52
CA GLY A 81 63.79 38.59 8.75
C GLY A 81 64.54 38.22 10.03
N MET A 82 65.63 37.47 9.97
CA MET A 82 66.60 37.30 11.05
C MET A 82 67.72 38.33 10.93
N SER A 83 68.37 38.69 12.05
CA SER A 83 69.43 39.70 12.03
C SER A 83 70.82 39.08 11.93
N ASP A 84 71.71 39.66 11.13
CA ASP A 84 73.04 39.09 10.86
C ASP A 84 73.83 38.80 12.15
N GLY A 85 73.76 39.71 13.13
CA GLY A 85 74.40 39.56 14.43
C GLY A 85 73.85 38.44 15.32
N TRP A 86 72.58 38.09 15.17
CA TRP A 86 71.97 36.97 15.89
C TRP A 86 72.38 35.64 15.24
N GLU A 87 72.31 35.55 13.92
CA GLU A 87 72.68 34.36 13.15
C GLU A 87 74.15 34.00 13.38
N VAL A 88 75.05 34.99 13.33
CA VAL A 88 76.48 34.77 13.60
C VAL A 88 76.75 34.33 15.04
N ALA A 89 75.99 34.84 16.01
CA ALA A 89 76.15 34.48 17.41
C ALA A 89 75.79 33.01 17.68
N HIS A 90 74.83 32.47 16.92
CA HIS A 90 74.35 31.09 17.00
C HIS A 90 74.92 30.20 15.88
N GLY A 91 75.88 30.70 15.11
CA GLY A 91 76.65 29.93 14.13
C GLY A 91 75.93 29.66 12.80
N LEU A 92 74.82 30.33 12.54
CA LEU A 92 74.10 30.34 11.26
C LEU A 92 74.81 31.24 10.23
N ASN A 93 74.34 31.20 8.98
CA ASN A 93 74.94 31.93 7.87
C ASN A 93 74.10 33.18 7.52
N PRO A 94 74.55 34.41 7.86
CA PRO A 94 73.78 35.66 7.71
C PRO A 94 73.69 36.19 6.25
N LEU A 95 73.91 35.31 5.28
CA LEU A 95 73.88 35.63 3.84
C LEU A 95 73.03 34.60 3.08
N ASP A 96 72.36 33.70 3.79
CA ASP A 96 71.62 32.58 3.24
C ASP A 96 70.18 32.59 3.74
N SER A 97 69.30 33.19 2.94
CA SER A 97 67.88 33.28 3.22
C SER A 97 67.12 31.94 3.15
N GLY A 98 67.79 30.82 2.86
CA GLY A 98 67.19 29.48 2.77
C GLY A 98 66.29 29.22 1.56
N GLU A 99 65.84 30.25 0.84
CA GLU A 99 65.04 30.10 -0.38
C GLU A 99 65.90 29.90 -1.65
N SER A 100 65.65 28.82 -2.40
CA SER A 100 66.14 28.73 -3.78
C SER A 100 65.34 29.68 -4.68
N GLU A 101 66.01 30.56 -5.45
CA GLU A 101 65.35 31.47 -6.40
C GLU A 101 64.24 30.75 -7.20
N LEU A 102 62.98 31.15 -6.97
CA LEU A 102 61.82 30.66 -7.71
C LEU A 102 62.03 30.89 -9.21
N ALA A 103 62.21 29.82 -9.97
CA ALA A 103 62.11 29.87 -11.42
C ALA A 103 60.69 30.31 -11.79
N GLU A 104 60.54 31.54 -12.28
CA GLU A 104 59.31 31.99 -12.94
C GLU A 104 58.92 30.99 -14.03
N GLU A 105 57.73 30.38 -13.88
CA GLU A 105 57.13 29.46 -14.85
C GLU A 105 56.95 30.15 -16.22
N GLU A 106 57.85 29.90 -17.16
CA GLU A 106 57.57 30.04 -18.59
C GLU A 106 56.86 28.78 -19.09
N THR A 107 55.54 28.91 -19.25
CA THR A 107 54.67 27.92 -19.89
C THR A 107 55.19 27.55 -21.29
N GLY A 108 55.68 26.32 -21.49
CA GLY A 108 56.15 25.92 -22.82
C GLY A 108 56.67 24.50 -22.98
N SER A 109 55.75 23.56 -23.24
CA SER A 109 55.93 22.21 -23.82
C SER A 109 57.27 21.91 -24.54
N THR A 110 57.97 20.82 -24.20
CA THR A 110 58.17 19.61 -25.04
C THR A 110 59.28 18.66 -24.53
N ASN A 111 58.94 17.37 -24.47
CA ASN A 111 59.70 16.15 -24.80
C ASN A 111 61.20 15.98 -24.45
N THR A 112 61.46 14.88 -23.72
CA THR A 112 62.57 13.91 -23.86
C THR A 112 64.02 14.42 -23.76
N ALA A 113 64.74 13.96 -22.73
CA ALA A 113 66.14 13.53 -22.85
C ALA A 113 66.60 12.72 -21.62
N GLU A 114 67.00 11.47 -21.86
CA GLU A 114 68.05 10.79 -21.10
C GLU A 114 69.38 11.55 -21.22
N ASP A 115 70.26 11.32 -20.24
CA ASP A 115 71.68 11.72 -20.15
C ASP A 115 72.02 13.19 -19.85
N ALA A 116 72.37 13.43 -18.58
CA ALA A 116 73.44 14.35 -18.21
C ALA A 116 74.22 13.79 -17.00
N GLU A 117 75.35 13.12 -17.27
CA GLU A 117 76.45 13.09 -16.30
C GLU A 117 76.93 14.54 -16.08
N VAL A 118 76.82 15.03 -14.84
CA VAL A 118 77.51 16.25 -14.41
C VAL A 118 78.31 15.95 -13.16
N SER A 119 79.55 16.41 -13.24
CA SER A 119 80.68 16.26 -12.36
C SER A 119 80.49 16.85 -10.96
N ASN A 120 81.13 16.17 -10.01
CA ASN A 120 81.62 16.65 -8.72
C ASN A 120 82.06 18.14 -8.74
N GLU A 121 81.24 19.02 -8.18
CA GLU A 121 81.60 20.38 -7.73
C GLU A 121 80.98 20.54 -6.33
N SER A 122 81.85 20.75 -5.33
CA SER A 122 81.51 21.17 -3.97
C SER A 122 81.45 22.70 -3.91
N ASP A 123 80.57 23.20 -3.06
CA ASP A 123 80.37 24.60 -2.64
C ASP A 123 79.47 25.50 -3.51
N SER A 124 78.50 26.05 -2.78
CA SER A 124 77.66 27.23 -3.05
C SER A 124 76.44 26.99 -3.93
N TRP A 125 75.29 26.83 -3.26
CA TRP A 125 73.96 27.46 -3.51
C TRP A 125 72.99 26.93 -2.42
N PRO A 126 72.01 27.74 -1.95
CA PRO A 126 71.62 27.92 -0.54
C PRO A 126 71.37 26.63 0.23
N ASP A 127 71.85 26.56 1.47
CA ASP A 127 71.56 25.47 2.41
C ASP A 127 70.22 25.78 3.11
N PRO A 128 69.14 25.07 2.77
CA PRO A 128 67.81 25.38 3.31
C PRO A 128 67.75 25.27 4.83
N THR A 129 68.70 24.58 5.47
CA THR A 129 68.75 24.41 6.92
C THR A 129 69.29 25.64 7.66
N GLN A 130 69.98 26.55 6.98
CA GLN A 130 70.65 27.69 7.63
C GLN A 130 69.84 28.98 7.62
N GLY A 131 68.88 29.12 6.73
CA GLY A 131 68.01 30.31 6.67
C GLY A 131 66.88 30.26 7.71
N LYS A 132 66.06 31.31 7.77
CA LYS A 132 64.96 31.48 8.73
C LYS A 132 64.09 30.25 9.01
N TYR A 133 63.70 29.52 7.97
CA TYR A 133 62.82 28.35 8.06
C TYR A 133 63.57 27.01 8.15
N GLY A 134 64.90 27.07 8.28
CA GLY A 134 65.75 25.91 8.44
C GLY A 134 65.77 25.40 9.88
N ASP A 135 66.15 24.14 10.02
CA ASP A 135 66.29 23.39 11.27
C ASP A 135 67.65 22.64 11.20
N PRO A 136 68.76 23.27 11.64
CA PRO A 136 70.09 22.70 11.52
C PRO A 136 70.35 21.47 12.41
N ASP A 137 69.71 21.40 13.57
CA ASP A 137 69.94 20.35 14.57
C ASP A 137 68.86 19.25 14.57
N ASN A 138 67.82 19.43 13.76
CA ASN A 138 66.72 18.50 13.48
C ASN A 138 65.88 18.17 14.72
N ASP A 139 65.68 19.15 15.60
CA ASP A 139 64.77 19.02 16.75
C ASP A 139 63.33 19.43 16.42
N GLY A 140 63.12 20.03 15.23
CA GLY A 140 61.85 20.45 14.69
C GLY A 140 61.44 21.89 15.03
N LEU A 141 62.30 22.67 15.70
CA LEU A 141 62.19 24.12 15.76
C LEU A 141 62.92 24.76 14.58
N THR A 142 62.31 25.78 13.99
CA THR A 142 62.99 26.62 13.01
C THR A 142 63.88 27.63 13.72
N ASN A 143 64.94 28.08 13.03
CA ASN A 143 65.83 29.13 13.53
C ASN A 143 65.07 30.37 14.07
N GLU A 144 63.95 30.78 13.45
CA GLU A 144 63.08 31.86 13.97
C GLU A 144 62.43 31.49 15.32
N GLN A 145 61.87 30.29 15.45
CA GLN A 145 61.22 29.85 16.68
C GLN A 145 62.22 29.73 17.83
N GLU A 146 63.43 29.26 17.54
CA GLU A 146 64.51 29.19 18.52
C GLU A 146 65.00 30.57 18.95
N ALA A 147 65.05 31.54 18.03
CA ALA A 147 65.31 32.93 18.37
C ALA A 147 64.28 33.52 19.33
N GLU A 148 63.00 33.13 19.20
CA GLU A 148 61.92 33.54 20.08
C GLU A 148 61.99 32.85 21.46
N LEU A 149 62.33 31.56 21.50
CA LEU A 149 62.45 30.77 22.73
C LEU A 149 63.78 31.03 23.46
N GLY A 150 64.78 31.54 22.77
CA GLY A 150 66.13 31.78 23.28
C GLY A 150 66.99 30.51 23.36
N THR A 151 66.62 29.48 22.60
CA THR A 151 67.33 28.20 22.44
C THR A 151 68.45 28.33 21.41
N ASP A 152 69.29 27.30 21.28
CA ASP A 152 70.50 27.30 20.45
C ASP A 152 70.27 26.47 19.16
N PRO A 153 70.14 27.11 17.98
CA PRO A 153 69.86 26.47 16.68
C PRO A 153 70.78 25.38 16.16
N GLN A 154 71.84 25.07 16.90
CA GLN A 154 72.76 23.99 16.56
C GLN A 154 72.70 22.84 17.56
N ARG A 155 71.81 22.93 18.54
CA ARG A 155 71.71 22.03 19.66
C ARG A 155 70.24 21.79 20.02
N ALA A 156 69.77 20.65 19.55
CA ALA A 156 68.45 20.11 19.86
C ALA A 156 68.08 20.10 21.35
N ASP A 157 69.06 20.08 22.27
CA ASP A 157 68.88 20.22 23.71
C ASP A 157 69.80 21.34 24.22
N THR A 158 69.24 22.54 24.40
CA THR A 158 69.99 23.75 24.75
C THR A 158 70.57 23.65 26.16
N ASP A 159 69.80 23.15 27.12
CA ASP A 159 70.16 23.15 28.54
C ASP A 159 70.84 21.85 29.03
N ASN A 160 70.97 20.87 28.13
CA ASN A 160 71.49 19.52 28.33
C ASN A 160 70.60 18.62 29.21
N GLY A 161 69.37 19.03 29.52
CA GLY A 161 68.42 18.36 30.39
C GLY A 161 68.00 16.98 29.91
N GLY A 162 68.36 16.62 28.68
CA GLY A 162 68.16 15.32 28.07
C GLY A 162 66.81 15.17 27.40
N LEU A 163 66.13 16.29 27.16
CA LEU A 163 64.94 16.45 26.33
C LEU A 163 65.22 17.54 25.28
N ASN A 164 64.58 17.47 24.12
CA ASN A 164 64.75 18.47 23.09
C ASN A 164 63.94 19.76 23.33
N ASP A 165 64.42 20.86 22.77
CA ASP A 165 63.87 22.20 23.02
C ASP A 165 62.44 22.33 22.47
N ARG A 166 62.14 21.69 21.33
CA ARG A 166 60.78 21.65 20.76
C ARG A 166 59.77 21.06 21.74
N TRP A 167 60.01 19.85 22.21
CA TRP A 167 59.09 19.08 23.04
C TRP A 167 58.89 19.77 24.39
N GLU A 168 59.96 20.27 25.00
CA GLU A 168 59.85 21.03 26.25
C GLU A 168 59.02 22.30 26.09
N SER A 169 59.18 23.02 24.97
CA SER A 169 58.41 24.24 24.71
C SER A 169 56.90 23.99 24.55
N LEU A 170 56.51 22.80 24.09
CA LEU A 170 55.10 22.42 23.89
C LEU A 170 54.41 22.06 25.22
N TYR A 171 55.10 21.37 26.12
CA TYR A 171 54.52 20.82 27.34
C TYR A 171 54.88 21.58 28.63
N THR A 172 55.52 22.76 28.50
CA THR A 172 55.91 23.61 29.63
C THR A 172 54.78 23.80 30.65
N MET A 173 55.01 23.39 31.91
CA MET A 173 53.97 23.44 32.94
C MET A 173 54.47 23.82 34.33
N ASN A 174 53.58 24.38 35.16
CA ASN A 174 53.90 24.78 36.52
C ASN A 174 53.40 23.76 37.55
N VAL A 175 54.34 23.10 38.23
CA VAL A 175 54.05 22.07 39.24
C VAL A 175 54.35 22.60 40.65
N SER A 176 53.49 22.23 41.61
CA SER A 176 53.63 22.62 43.02
C SER A 176 54.54 21.65 43.77
N SER A 177 55.72 22.11 44.19
CA SER A 177 56.68 21.35 44.99
C SER A 177 56.71 21.84 46.45
N PRO A 178 57.17 21.01 47.43
CA PRO A 178 57.34 21.40 48.83
C PRO A 178 58.17 22.68 49.08
N ASP A 179 59.04 23.07 48.15
CA ASP A 179 59.94 24.24 48.28
C ASP A 179 59.56 25.44 47.40
N GLY A 180 58.51 25.34 46.58
CA GLY A 180 58.05 26.39 45.66
C GLY A 180 57.34 25.85 44.42
N THR A 181 56.95 26.73 43.51
CA THR A 181 56.48 26.33 42.17
C THR A 181 57.70 26.06 41.29
N VAL A 182 57.78 24.86 40.73
CA VAL A 182 58.81 24.46 39.75
C VAL A 182 58.15 24.48 38.37
N MET A 183 58.86 25.05 37.40
CA MET A 183 58.44 25.08 36.00
C MET A 183 59.12 23.89 35.33
N LEU A 184 58.36 22.84 35.05
CA LEU A 184 58.85 21.65 34.35
C LEU A 184 58.82 21.90 32.84
N PHE A 185 59.70 21.20 32.12
CA PHE A 185 59.83 21.24 30.67
C PHE A 185 60.11 22.66 30.16
N ASN A 186 61.20 23.25 30.64
CA ASN A 186 61.62 24.57 30.20
C ASN A 186 62.92 24.40 29.40
N PRO A 187 62.94 24.71 28.09
CA PRO A 187 64.11 24.50 27.20
C PRO A 187 65.43 25.15 27.66
N LEU A 188 65.34 26.08 28.61
CA LEU A 188 66.49 26.81 29.15
C LEU A 188 66.91 26.36 30.56
N SER A 189 66.22 25.37 31.14
CA SER A 189 66.50 24.83 32.47
C SER A 189 65.97 23.40 32.70
N GLY A 190 66.81 22.40 32.48
CA GLY A 190 66.56 20.96 32.72
C GLY A 190 66.54 20.53 34.20
N ASN A 191 66.12 21.42 35.10
CA ASN A 191 65.79 21.17 36.52
C ASN A 191 66.67 20.14 37.29
N TRP A 192 67.99 20.18 37.10
CA TRP A 192 69.01 19.25 37.66
C TRP A 192 69.11 19.13 39.20
N ASP A 193 68.27 19.82 39.98
CA ASP A 193 68.27 19.80 41.45
C ASP A 193 66.85 20.03 41.98
N CYS A 194 65.84 19.48 41.30
CA CYS A 194 64.45 19.68 41.69
C CYS A 194 64.04 18.69 42.79
N THR A 195 63.26 19.20 43.74
CA THR A 195 62.90 18.51 44.99
C THR A 195 61.75 17.52 44.84
N LEU A 196 61.26 17.33 43.60
CA LEU A 196 60.30 16.29 43.24
C LEU A 196 60.95 14.90 43.25
N LEU A 197 62.23 14.80 42.86
CA LEU A 197 63.02 13.58 43.01
C LEU A 197 63.45 13.41 44.47
N ASN A 198 62.97 12.34 45.10
CA ASN A 198 63.34 11.95 46.46
C ASN A 198 63.99 10.56 46.45
N GLY A 199 64.87 10.27 47.41
CA GLY A 199 65.64 9.01 47.41
C GLY A 199 64.82 7.71 47.28
N PRO A 200 63.59 7.58 47.83
CA PRO A 200 62.70 6.47 47.51
C PRO A 200 62.26 6.40 46.03
N LEU A 201 61.87 7.53 45.44
CA LEU A 201 61.46 7.63 44.03
C LEU A 201 62.64 7.34 43.09
N GLU A 202 63.83 7.89 43.38
CA GLU A 202 65.06 7.60 42.63
C GLU A 202 65.37 6.09 42.59
N GLN A 203 65.17 5.38 43.71
CA GLN A 203 65.35 3.93 43.74
C GLN A 203 64.27 3.21 42.91
N THR A 204 63.03 3.68 42.94
CA THR A 204 61.94 3.10 42.13
C THR A 204 62.17 3.29 40.64
N LEU A 205 62.62 4.48 40.21
CA LEU A 205 62.95 4.77 38.82
C LEU A 205 64.18 3.98 38.36
N SER A 206 65.21 3.86 39.22
CA SER A 206 66.37 3.02 38.93
C SER A 206 66.00 1.54 38.79
N ASP A 207 65.11 1.02 39.64
CA ASP A 207 64.64 -0.36 39.54
C ASP A 207 63.80 -0.57 38.26
N LEU A 208 63.02 0.44 37.84
CA LEU A 208 62.19 0.41 36.63
C LEU A 208 63.04 0.40 35.34
N LEU A 209 64.08 1.23 35.25
CA LEU A 209 65.00 1.26 34.10
C LEU A 209 65.83 -0.03 33.97
N GLU A 210 66.16 -0.72 35.08
CA GLU A 210 66.87 -2.00 35.03
C GLU A 210 66.03 -3.15 34.42
N ASP A 211 64.71 -3.05 34.50
CA ASP A 211 63.78 -4.06 33.98
C ASP A 211 63.46 -3.87 32.48
N PHE A 212 63.77 -2.69 31.90
CA PHE A 212 63.46 -2.35 30.51
C PHE A 212 64.64 -2.66 29.55
N GLU A 213 64.45 -3.59 28.60
CA GLU A 213 65.51 -3.95 27.65
C GLU A 213 65.81 -2.80 26.68
N GLY A 214 67.02 -2.23 26.75
CA GLY A 214 67.47 -1.18 25.83
C GLY A 214 67.33 0.25 26.35
N ALA A 215 66.77 0.43 27.56
CA ALA A 215 66.74 1.73 28.22
C ALA A 215 68.14 2.15 28.73
N PRO A 216 68.41 3.46 28.81
CA PRO A 216 69.63 3.97 29.43
C PRO A 216 69.68 3.58 30.91
N THR A 217 70.87 3.29 31.43
CA THR A 217 71.01 3.01 32.87
C THR A 217 70.80 4.29 33.67
N TRP A 218 70.41 4.17 34.94
CA TRP A 218 70.26 5.34 35.82
C TRP A 218 71.54 6.20 35.87
N GLU A 219 72.72 5.60 35.79
CA GLU A 219 74.00 6.35 35.69
C GLU A 219 74.26 6.99 34.31
N GLU A 220 73.58 6.58 33.24
CA GLU A 220 73.72 7.20 31.92
C GLU A 220 72.90 8.50 31.79
N LEU A 221 71.89 8.68 32.63
CA LEU A 221 71.05 9.88 32.73
C LEU A 221 71.59 10.95 33.70
N GLU A 222 72.83 10.78 34.20
CA GLU A 222 73.46 11.73 35.12
C GLU A 222 74.30 12.79 34.39
N ASN A 223 74.24 14.05 34.83
CA ASN A 223 75.21 15.04 34.39
C ASN A 223 76.61 14.77 34.99
N PRO A 224 77.68 15.47 34.52
CA PRO A 224 79.03 15.30 35.07
C PRO A 224 79.20 15.59 36.59
N LEU A 225 78.16 16.11 37.26
CA LEU A 225 78.10 16.35 38.70
C LEU A 225 77.32 15.26 39.48
N GLY A 226 76.82 14.22 38.80
CA GLY A 226 76.07 13.10 39.37
C GLY A 226 74.66 13.49 39.81
N ARG A 227 73.99 14.36 39.04
CA ARG A 227 72.60 14.80 39.28
C ARG A 227 71.73 14.45 38.07
N HIS A 228 70.44 14.22 38.31
CA HIS A 228 69.43 13.86 37.31
C HIS A 228 68.46 15.01 37.07
N SER A 229 68.04 15.19 35.82
CA SER A 229 67.00 16.15 35.45
C SER A 229 65.63 15.62 35.89
N CYS A 230 64.84 16.44 36.59
CA CYS A 230 63.45 16.08 36.88
C CYS A 230 62.53 16.20 35.67
N ASP A 231 62.93 17.00 34.68
CA ASP A 231 62.19 17.09 33.42
C ASP A 231 62.32 15.78 32.66
N GLN A 232 63.49 15.14 32.70
CA GLN A 232 63.75 13.92 31.94
C GLN A 232 63.15 12.63 32.54
N VAL A 233 63.19 12.46 33.86
CA VAL A 233 63.02 11.12 34.48
C VAL A 233 61.73 10.92 35.30
N LEU A 234 60.81 11.89 35.31
CA LEU A 234 59.52 11.71 35.98
C LEU A 234 58.53 11.02 35.04
N ASP A 235 57.54 10.34 35.63
CA ASP A 235 56.29 9.89 34.99
C ASP A 235 55.23 10.79 35.62
N PHE A 236 54.71 11.75 34.85
CA PHE A 236 53.92 12.84 35.42
C PHE A 236 52.43 12.51 35.53
N ASP A 237 51.90 11.72 34.62
CA ASP A 237 50.49 11.34 34.57
C ASP A 237 50.21 9.96 35.21
N ASP A 238 51.24 9.27 35.71
CA ASP A 238 51.23 7.94 36.35
C ASP A 238 50.73 6.84 35.38
N ASP A 239 51.09 6.88 34.10
CA ASP A 239 50.75 5.86 33.11
C ASP A 239 51.83 4.76 32.95
N GLY A 240 53.05 5.04 33.39
CA GLY A 240 54.20 4.14 33.34
C GLY A 240 55.28 4.52 32.32
N LEU A 241 55.11 5.60 31.56
CA LEU A 241 56.11 6.19 30.68
C LEU A 241 56.84 7.34 31.39
N LEU A 242 58.17 7.34 31.25
CA LEU A 242 58.99 8.45 31.73
C LEU A 242 59.03 9.53 30.65
N ASN A 243 59.12 10.80 31.05
CA ASN A 243 59.09 11.94 30.12
C ASN A 243 60.08 11.85 28.94
N PHE A 244 61.29 11.29 29.13
CA PHE A 244 62.23 11.09 28.01
C PHE A 244 61.79 9.99 27.03
N GLN A 245 60.99 9.03 27.50
CA GLN A 245 60.36 8.02 26.66
C GLN A 245 59.17 8.65 25.93
N GLU A 246 58.39 9.48 26.63
CA GLU A 246 57.28 10.23 26.02
C GLU A 246 57.77 11.16 24.91
N GLU A 247 58.88 11.88 25.12
CA GLU A 247 59.55 12.65 24.07
C GLU A 247 59.96 11.78 22.88
N ALA A 248 60.55 10.61 23.14
CA ALA A 248 60.98 9.71 22.08
C ALA A 248 59.82 9.13 21.27
N TYR A 249 58.63 9.03 21.86
CA TYR A 249 57.40 8.56 21.21
C TYR A 249 56.47 9.70 20.77
N GLY A 250 56.82 10.97 21.01
CA GLY A 250 55.99 12.12 20.65
C GLY A 250 54.75 12.33 21.52
N THR A 251 54.64 11.66 22.67
CA THR A 251 53.45 11.67 23.52
C THR A 251 53.40 12.87 24.48
N ASN A 252 52.24 13.07 25.10
CA ASN A 252 51.92 14.17 25.99
C ASN A 252 52.09 13.75 27.46
N PRO A 253 53.05 14.35 28.20
CA PRO A 253 53.37 13.98 29.57
C PRO A 253 52.27 14.21 30.60
N ALA A 254 51.18 14.87 30.21
CA ALA A 254 50.04 15.15 31.09
C ALA A 254 48.79 14.31 30.79
N ALA A 255 48.82 13.42 29.79
CA ALA A 255 47.68 12.65 29.35
C ALA A 255 48.07 11.18 29.10
N LYS A 256 47.34 10.26 29.73
CA LYS A 256 47.60 8.80 29.62
C LYS A 256 47.28 8.20 28.26
N ASP A 257 46.65 9.00 27.41
CA ASP A 257 46.10 8.70 26.10
C ASP A 257 46.25 10.04 25.36
N SER A 258 47.35 10.16 24.64
CA SER A 258 47.88 11.41 24.11
C SER A 258 47.10 11.91 22.90
N ASP A 259 46.64 11.00 22.05
CA ASP A 259 45.93 11.27 20.81
C ASP A 259 44.40 11.05 20.93
N ASN A 260 43.93 10.46 22.04
CA ASN A 260 42.52 10.20 22.38
C ASN A 260 41.84 9.20 21.44
N ASP A 261 42.58 8.22 20.95
CA ASP A 261 42.10 7.15 20.08
C ASP A 261 41.41 5.98 20.85
N MET A 262 41.35 6.09 22.19
CA MET A 262 40.86 5.09 23.17
C MET A 262 41.89 4.05 23.62
N LEU A 263 43.15 4.23 23.26
CA LEU A 263 44.27 3.38 23.60
C LEU A 263 45.32 4.18 24.39
N PRO A 264 45.55 3.84 25.66
CA PRO A 264 46.59 4.51 26.46
C PRO A 264 48.01 4.31 25.94
N ASP A 265 48.84 5.36 25.94
CA ASP A 265 50.20 5.42 25.39
C ASP A 265 51.08 4.21 25.80
N ILE A 266 51.05 3.86 27.09
CA ILE A 266 51.80 2.74 27.65
C ILE A 266 51.45 1.38 27.01
N LEU A 267 50.24 1.20 26.50
CA LEU A 267 49.83 -0.04 25.83
C LEU A 267 50.34 -0.12 24.40
N GLU A 268 50.56 1.04 23.78
CA GLU A 268 50.99 1.14 22.39
C GLU A 268 52.47 0.89 22.24
N VAL A 269 53.24 1.35 23.21
CA VAL A 269 54.69 1.16 23.23
C VAL A 269 55.13 -0.18 23.82
N ASN A 270 54.23 -0.93 24.46
CA ASN A 270 54.59 -2.15 25.18
C ASN A 270 54.46 -3.42 24.33
N ASN A 271 55.60 -4.06 24.08
CA ASN A 271 55.70 -5.34 23.38
C ASN A 271 55.40 -6.57 24.29
N ALA A 272 55.03 -6.35 25.55
CA ALA A 272 54.67 -7.41 26.49
C ALA A 272 53.16 -7.57 26.64
N ASN A 273 52.69 -8.81 26.85
CA ASN A 273 51.29 -9.05 27.11
C ASN A 273 50.85 -8.35 28.42
N MET A 274 50.00 -7.33 28.33
CA MET A 274 49.44 -6.58 29.46
C MET A 274 47.97 -6.93 29.69
N ILE A 275 47.53 -6.84 30.95
CA ILE A 275 46.12 -7.05 31.32
C ILE A 275 45.42 -5.69 31.26
N LEU A 276 44.54 -5.49 30.27
CA LEU A 276 43.73 -4.28 30.16
C LEU A 276 42.85 -4.05 31.39
N ASP A 277 42.60 -2.78 31.75
CA ASP A 277 41.65 -2.46 32.82
C ASP A 277 40.17 -2.54 32.36
N PHE A 278 39.93 -2.96 31.12
CA PHE A 278 38.63 -3.23 30.54
C PHE A 278 38.73 -4.46 29.61
N GLN A 279 37.69 -5.30 29.58
CA GLN A 279 37.58 -6.31 28.53
C GLN A 279 36.74 -5.69 27.43
N LEU A 280 37.29 -5.60 26.23
CA LEU A 280 36.52 -5.30 25.04
C LEU A 280 35.69 -6.56 24.74
N GLY A 281 34.37 -6.46 24.93
CA GLY A 281 33.45 -7.50 24.48
C GLY A 281 33.49 -7.60 22.94
N ALA A 282 32.75 -8.55 22.37
CA ALA A 282 32.68 -8.71 20.91
C ALA A 282 32.15 -7.46 20.18
N THR A 283 31.46 -6.57 20.89
CA THR A 283 30.86 -5.36 20.33
C THR A 283 31.64 -4.09 20.61
N CYS A 284 32.70 -4.13 21.42
CA CYS A 284 33.44 -2.93 21.84
C CYS A 284 32.54 -1.85 22.53
N GLY A 285 33.09 -0.94 23.35
CA GLY A 285 32.26 0.13 23.92
C GLY A 285 31.23 -0.24 25.02
N GLU A 286 31.37 -1.38 25.70
CA GLU A 286 30.60 -1.68 26.94
C GLU A 286 31.57 -2.00 28.09
N PRO A 287 31.51 -1.33 29.26
CA PRO A 287 32.41 -1.60 30.37
C PRO A 287 32.10 -2.98 30.99
N VAL A 288 32.83 -4.01 30.56
CA VAL A 288 32.65 -5.35 31.14
C VAL A 288 33.18 -5.36 32.58
N ILE A 289 32.30 -5.71 33.54
CA ILE A 289 32.59 -5.84 34.98
C ILE A 289 33.40 -7.11 35.27
N THR A 290 34.42 -7.43 34.47
CA THR A 290 35.33 -8.54 34.74
C THR A 290 36.41 -8.06 35.70
N PRO A 291 36.60 -8.71 36.86
CA PRO A 291 37.68 -8.34 37.78
C PRO A 291 39.05 -8.48 37.09
N PRO A 292 40.02 -7.55 37.28
CA PRO A 292 41.34 -7.59 36.64
C PRO A 292 42.04 -8.95 36.76
N SER A 293 41.81 -9.67 37.86
CA SER A 293 42.33 -11.02 38.13
C SER A 293 41.86 -12.14 37.17
N GLN A 294 40.86 -11.89 36.34
CA GLN A 294 40.27 -12.86 35.40
C GLN A 294 40.52 -12.50 33.93
N ARG A 295 41.15 -11.34 33.68
CA ARG A 295 41.47 -10.88 32.33
C ARG A 295 42.77 -11.52 31.84
N LEU A 296 42.82 -11.85 30.56
CA LEU A 296 43.99 -12.45 29.93
C LEU A 296 44.89 -11.34 29.39
N PRO A 297 46.21 -11.41 29.60
CA PRO A 297 47.12 -10.43 29.03
C PRO A 297 47.26 -10.63 27.52
N THR A 298 47.03 -9.57 26.76
CA THR A 298 47.12 -9.52 25.29
C THR A 298 48.20 -8.52 24.87
N ALA A 299 48.94 -8.83 23.81
CA ALA A 299 49.90 -7.90 23.22
C ALA A 299 49.15 -7.04 22.20
N ALA A 300 49.54 -5.77 22.07
CA ALA A 300 48.92 -4.89 21.11
C ALA A 300 49.38 -5.19 19.67
N PRO A 301 48.48 -5.25 18.68
CA PRO A 301 48.78 -5.75 17.34
C PRO A 301 49.08 -4.61 16.38
N PHE A 302 49.96 -3.70 16.77
CA PHE A 302 50.37 -2.60 15.92
C PHE A 302 51.17 -3.05 14.71
N ALA A 303 52.05 -4.05 14.85
CA ALA A 303 52.80 -4.61 13.72
C ALA A 303 53.33 -6.02 14.02
N ASP A 304 53.56 -6.81 12.96
CA ASP A 304 54.22 -8.12 13.04
C ASP A 304 55.63 -8.05 13.68
N GLU A 305 56.32 -6.91 13.56
CA GLU A 305 57.60 -6.60 14.21
C GLU A 305 57.63 -5.13 14.69
N VAL A 306 57.06 -4.85 15.87
CA VAL A 306 57.20 -3.55 16.54
C VAL A 306 58.66 -3.38 17.00
N SER A 307 59.35 -2.39 16.42
CA SER A 307 60.74 -2.05 16.74
C SER A 307 60.84 -0.56 17.06
N ALA A 308 61.88 -0.13 17.77
CA ALA A 308 62.10 1.30 18.04
C ALA A 308 62.16 2.18 16.76
N SER A 309 62.49 1.59 15.60
CA SER A 309 62.42 2.30 14.31
C SER A 309 61.02 2.44 13.71
N TRP A 310 60.06 1.62 14.16
CA TRP A 310 58.67 1.67 13.69
C TRP A 310 57.95 2.87 14.32
N PHE A 311 58.10 3.10 15.63
CA PHE A 311 57.61 4.31 16.32
C PHE A 311 58.28 5.62 15.88
N LEU A 312 59.34 5.54 15.07
CA LEU A 312 60.00 6.72 14.48
C LEU A 312 59.68 6.84 12.98
N SER A 313 58.79 5.99 12.48
CA SER A 313 58.24 6.08 11.14
C SER A 313 56.94 6.86 11.18
N ASP A 314 56.56 7.35 10.01
CA ASP A 314 55.30 8.04 9.72
C ASP A 314 54.73 7.28 8.52
N MET A 315 53.74 6.41 8.78
CA MET A 315 53.27 5.41 7.82
C MET A 315 52.30 6.00 6.78
N ASP A 316 51.47 6.95 7.18
CA ASP A 316 50.47 7.59 6.33
C ASP A 316 50.92 8.95 5.76
N GLY A 317 52.00 9.52 6.31
CA GLY A 317 52.63 10.76 5.87
C GLY A 317 51.98 12.02 6.43
N ASP A 318 51.24 11.94 7.54
CA ASP A 318 50.52 13.06 8.14
C ASP A 318 51.41 13.92 9.08
N GLY A 319 52.62 13.43 9.38
CA GLY A 319 53.63 14.09 10.19
C GLY A 319 53.60 13.73 11.68
N TYR A 320 52.72 12.83 12.10
CA TYR A 320 52.77 12.17 13.41
C TYR A 320 53.57 10.87 13.33
N LEU A 321 53.99 10.37 14.49
CA LEU A 321 54.79 9.16 14.58
C LEU A 321 53.88 7.99 14.97
N ASN A 322 54.01 6.87 14.26
CA ASN A 322 53.23 5.66 14.48
C ASN A 322 53.09 5.27 15.97
N GLY A 323 51.91 4.78 16.36
CA GLY A 323 51.59 4.40 17.74
C GLY A 323 51.09 5.61 18.54
N PRO A 324 51.56 5.84 19.78
CA PRO A 324 50.84 6.64 20.78
C PRO A 324 50.72 8.15 20.55
N SER A 325 51.27 8.65 19.46
CA SER A 325 51.15 10.07 19.09
C SER A 325 50.27 10.27 17.86
N ASP A 326 49.83 9.17 17.25
CA ASP A 326 49.14 9.11 15.98
C ASP A 326 47.88 8.25 16.15
N TRP A 327 46.73 8.91 16.12
CA TRP A 327 45.44 8.27 16.38
C TRP A 327 45.03 7.27 15.28
N ASP A 328 45.63 7.32 14.10
CA ASP A 328 45.31 6.50 12.90
C ASP A 328 46.61 6.16 12.17
N THR A 329 47.37 5.21 12.73
CA THR A 329 48.75 4.92 12.32
C THR A 329 48.90 4.56 10.84
N ASP A 330 47.86 4.06 10.18
CA ASP A 330 47.89 3.70 8.76
C ASP A 330 47.07 4.60 7.83
N GLY A 331 46.38 5.59 8.39
CA GLY A 331 45.69 6.67 7.69
C GLY A 331 44.44 6.23 6.94
N ASP A 332 43.75 5.19 7.41
CA ASP A 332 42.55 4.66 6.76
C ASP A 332 41.23 5.28 7.26
N GLY A 333 41.34 6.12 8.30
CA GLY A 333 40.27 6.89 8.91
C GLY A 333 39.64 6.23 10.12
N MET A 334 40.09 5.03 10.51
CA MET A 334 39.70 4.37 11.76
C MET A 334 40.75 4.64 12.85
N PRO A 335 40.34 4.91 14.10
CA PRO A 335 41.30 5.05 15.19
C PRO A 335 41.97 3.72 15.56
N ASP A 336 43.25 3.76 15.91
CA ASP A 336 44.05 2.61 16.35
C ASP A 336 43.37 1.85 17.51
N GLY A 337 42.77 2.57 18.45
CA GLY A 337 42.01 2.00 19.57
C GLY A 337 40.72 1.27 19.16
N PHE A 338 40.06 1.70 18.09
CA PHE A 338 38.92 0.96 17.50
C PHE A 338 39.41 -0.34 16.86
N GLU A 339 40.47 -0.28 16.07
CA GLU A 339 41.03 -1.47 15.41
C GLU A 339 41.63 -2.47 16.40
N TYR A 340 42.31 -1.97 17.44
CA TYR A 340 42.79 -2.75 18.56
C TYR A 340 41.66 -3.57 19.19
N CYS A 341 40.46 -3.03 19.24
CA CYS A 341 39.29 -3.72 19.77
C CYS A 341 38.92 -4.98 18.97
N TYR A 342 39.03 -4.90 17.64
CA TYR A 342 38.70 -5.96 16.69
C TYR A 342 39.92 -6.73 16.18
N SER A 343 41.04 -6.66 16.91
CA SER A 343 42.28 -7.33 16.56
C SER A 343 42.43 -8.73 17.18
N PHE A 344 41.59 -9.06 18.18
CA PHE A 344 41.74 -10.28 18.98
C PHE A 344 40.86 -11.43 18.49
N LYS A 345 41.52 -12.42 17.88
CA LYS A 345 40.91 -13.68 17.47
C LYS A 345 40.05 -14.36 18.53
N ASP A 346 40.48 -14.38 19.79
CA ASP A 346 39.76 -15.11 20.86
C ASP A 346 38.44 -14.42 21.26
N SER A 347 38.29 -13.13 20.94
CA SER A 347 37.06 -12.34 21.17
C SER A 347 36.07 -12.42 20.02
N HIS A 348 36.52 -12.83 18.83
CA HIS A 348 35.69 -12.92 17.63
C HIS A 348 34.55 -13.95 17.80
N PRO A 349 33.30 -13.64 17.36
CA PRO A 349 32.17 -14.58 17.40
C PRO A 349 32.45 -15.98 16.83
N PHE A 350 33.29 -16.10 15.80
CA PHE A 350 33.63 -17.35 15.13
C PHE A 350 34.93 -18.00 15.63
N ALA A 351 35.55 -17.50 16.70
CA ALA A 351 36.84 -17.99 17.23
C ALA A 351 36.88 -19.51 17.44
N SER A 352 35.77 -20.08 17.93
CA SER A 352 35.66 -21.51 18.24
C SER A 352 35.09 -22.37 17.10
N SER A 353 34.23 -21.79 16.26
CA SER A 353 33.49 -22.49 15.21
C SER A 353 34.19 -22.43 13.85
N ASN A 354 34.80 -21.30 13.50
CA ASN A 354 35.58 -21.10 12.28
C ASN A 354 36.84 -20.24 12.55
N PRO A 355 37.91 -20.86 13.10
CA PRO A 355 39.14 -20.14 13.46
C PRO A 355 39.94 -19.59 12.26
N GLN A 356 39.56 -19.93 11.03
CA GLN A 356 40.18 -19.39 9.81
C GLN A 356 39.52 -18.08 9.41
N LYS A 357 38.18 -18.03 9.47
CA LYS A 357 37.38 -16.80 9.28
C LYS A 357 37.79 -15.75 10.31
N ALA A 358 37.77 -16.13 11.60
CA ALA A 358 38.18 -15.27 12.71
C ALA A 358 39.66 -14.79 12.72
N ASN A 359 40.47 -15.23 11.76
CA ASN A 359 41.87 -14.77 11.61
C ASN A 359 42.05 -13.90 10.36
N ALA A 360 41.08 -13.89 9.47
CA ALA A 360 41.08 -13.07 8.27
C ALA A 360 40.29 -11.76 8.48
N GLU A 361 39.43 -11.74 9.49
CA GLU A 361 38.50 -10.66 9.84
C GLU A 361 38.96 -9.95 11.12
N LEU A 362 40.26 -9.65 11.20
CA LEU A 362 40.81 -8.88 12.32
C LEU A 362 41.27 -7.54 11.78
N LEU A 363 40.95 -6.47 12.50
CA LEU A 363 41.46 -5.13 12.23
C LEU A 363 42.89 -4.98 12.77
N SER A 364 43.63 -4.04 12.21
CA SER A 364 45.06 -3.89 12.47
C SER A 364 45.49 -2.45 12.19
N PRO A 365 45.96 -1.71 13.22
CA PRO A 365 46.56 -0.36 13.14
C PRO A 365 47.74 -0.12 12.18
N SER A 366 48.07 -1.05 11.31
CA SER A 366 49.15 -0.94 10.32
C SER A 366 48.76 -1.46 8.95
N ASN A 367 47.48 -1.73 8.75
CA ASN A 367 46.92 -2.29 7.55
C ASN A 367 45.64 -1.56 7.10
N ALA A 368 45.83 -0.39 6.49
CA ALA A 368 44.78 0.45 5.88
C ALA A 368 43.84 -0.24 4.85
N SER A 369 44.08 -1.50 4.51
CA SER A 369 43.21 -2.27 3.61
C SER A 369 42.07 -2.99 4.33
N ASP A 370 42.11 -3.14 5.65
CA ASP A 370 41.04 -3.78 6.39
C ASP A 370 39.86 -2.85 6.67
N GLY A 371 40.00 -1.52 6.65
CA GLY A 371 38.89 -0.57 6.67
C GLY A 371 37.85 -0.68 5.53
N TYR A 372 38.25 -1.20 4.37
CA TYR A 372 37.39 -1.26 3.17
C TYR A 372 36.50 -2.51 3.06
N ASN A 373 36.66 -3.49 3.96
CA ASN A 373 35.88 -4.72 3.88
C ASN A 373 34.59 -4.58 4.70
N ASP A 374 33.55 -5.27 4.24
CA ASP A 374 32.28 -5.51 4.94
C ASP A 374 32.22 -7.02 5.23
N TRP A 375 32.45 -7.41 6.48
CA TRP A 375 32.70 -8.81 6.87
C TRP A 375 31.45 -9.56 7.34
N ASP A 376 30.48 -8.84 7.87
CA ASP A 376 29.17 -9.34 8.29
C ASP A 376 28.07 -9.13 7.24
N GLU A 377 28.37 -8.44 6.13
CA GLU A 377 27.51 -8.25 4.96
C GLU A 377 26.23 -7.45 5.28
N ASP A 378 26.31 -6.52 6.22
CA ASP A 378 25.19 -5.70 6.69
C ASP A 378 25.01 -4.39 5.88
N GLY A 379 25.98 -4.09 5.00
CA GLY A 379 25.98 -2.92 4.13
C GLY A 379 26.88 -1.78 4.61
N LEU A 380 27.60 -1.93 5.72
CA LEU A 380 28.64 -1.02 6.20
C LEU A 380 30.01 -1.69 6.07
N ASN A 381 30.97 -0.97 5.49
CA ASN A 381 32.37 -1.40 5.64
C ASN A 381 32.90 -1.02 7.03
N ASN A 382 34.05 -1.60 7.41
CA ASN A 382 34.65 -1.40 8.74
C ASN A 382 34.90 0.08 9.11
N LEU A 383 35.22 0.95 8.13
CA LEU A 383 35.31 2.39 8.37
C LEU A 383 33.93 3.03 8.59
N GLU A 384 32.93 2.64 7.81
CA GLU A 384 31.55 3.12 7.95
C GLU A 384 30.95 2.72 9.30
N GLU A 385 31.29 1.54 9.81
CA GLU A 385 30.96 1.04 11.15
C GLU A 385 31.44 2.00 12.25
N TYR A 386 32.70 2.45 12.16
CA TYR A 386 33.23 3.48 13.06
C TYR A 386 32.49 4.81 12.88
N GLN A 387 32.23 5.23 11.65
CA GLN A 387 31.57 6.49 11.33
C GLN A 387 30.10 6.55 11.78
N VAL A 388 29.45 5.42 12.10
CA VAL A 388 28.13 5.40 12.75
C VAL A 388 28.16 6.25 14.03
N ALA A 389 29.24 6.20 14.81
CA ALA A 389 29.39 7.02 16.01
C ALA A 389 29.36 8.53 15.76
N LEU A 390 29.65 8.99 14.54
CA LEU A 390 29.59 10.42 14.18
C LEU A 390 28.16 10.87 13.88
N LYS A 391 27.27 9.94 13.53
CA LYS A 391 25.84 10.19 13.27
C LYS A 391 25.03 10.24 14.55
N PHE A 392 25.42 9.48 15.56
CA PHE A 392 24.66 9.30 16.81
C PHE A 392 25.43 9.82 18.03
N ASP A 393 24.71 10.36 19.02
CA ASP A 393 25.32 10.78 20.29
C ASP A 393 25.86 9.57 21.10
N LEU A 394 26.58 9.85 22.19
CA LEU A 394 27.14 8.83 23.08
C LEU A 394 26.08 7.87 23.65
N THR A 395 26.31 6.56 23.51
CA THR A 395 25.54 5.51 24.18
C THR A 395 26.27 5.08 25.45
N ASN A 396 25.61 5.15 26.61
CA ASN A 396 26.22 4.86 27.92
C ASN A 396 27.50 5.66 28.24
N GLY A 397 27.70 6.82 27.59
CA GLY A 397 28.90 7.66 27.73
C GLY A 397 30.09 7.24 26.86
N LEU A 398 29.87 6.32 25.92
CA LEU A 398 30.86 5.84 24.95
C LEU A 398 30.38 6.12 23.52
N PRO A 399 31.29 6.23 22.53
CA PRO A 399 30.92 6.41 21.13
C PRO A 399 30.06 5.25 20.60
N SER A 400 29.06 5.57 19.79
CA SER A 400 28.06 4.63 19.28
C SER A 400 28.45 3.99 17.95
N PHE A 401 29.70 3.54 17.81
CA PHE A 401 30.14 2.83 16.59
C PHE A 401 29.57 1.42 16.60
N THR A 402 29.40 0.81 15.43
CA THR A 402 28.87 -0.53 15.28
C THR A 402 30.01 -1.56 15.24
N SER A 403 29.67 -2.85 15.16
CA SER A 403 30.62 -3.93 15.26
C SER A 403 30.88 -4.61 13.92
N PRO A 404 32.09 -4.48 13.34
CA PRO A 404 32.56 -5.15 12.10
C PRO A 404 32.42 -6.69 12.01
N TRP A 405 32.03 -7.35 13.09
CA TRP A 405 31.92 -8.81 13.19
C TRP A 405 30.48 -9.31 13.25
N THR A 406 29.52 -8.41 13.47
CA THR A 406 28.13 -8.73 13.80
C THR A 406 27.19 -7.78 13.11
N GLU A 407 26.37 -8.33 12.20
CA GLU A 407 25.34 -7.61 11.44
C GLU A 407 24.39 -6.76 12.31
N ASP A 408 24.18 -7.13 13.57
CA ASP A 408 23.23 -6.50 14.49
C ASP A 408 23.91 -6.35 15.87
N THR A 409 24.38 -5.14 16.18
CA THR A 409 25.19 -4.85 17.37
C THR A 409 24.37 -4.94 18.66
N ASP A 410 23.11 -4.50 18.66
CA ASP A 410 22.26 -4.45 19.86
C ASP A 410 21.28 -5.63 20.02
N GLN A 411 21.21 -6.49 19.00
CA GLN A 411 20.48 -7.75 18.95
C GLN A 411 18.96 -7.58 18.98
N ASP A 412 18.43 -6.52 18.38
CA ASP A 412 17.00 -6.29 18.25
C ASP A 412 16.37 -6.89 16.97
N GLY A 413 17.21 -7.36 16.05
CA GLY A 413 16.83 -8.03 14.81
C GLY A 413 16.91 -7.13 13.57
N MET A 414 17.33 -5.87 13.71
CA MET A 414 17.62 -4.95 12.62
C MET A 414 19.16 -4.83 12.45
N PRO A 415 19.69 -4.79 11.21
CA PRO A 415 21.11 -4.61 10.99
C PRO A 415 21.55 -3.18 11.18
N ASP A 416 22.80 -3.05 11.62
CA ASP A 416 23.47 -1.78 11.85
C ASP A 416 23.46 -0.91 10.59
N GLY A 417 23.77 -1.48 9.43
CA GLY A 417 23.73 -0.80 8.13
C GLY A 417 22.34 -0.33 7.68
N TRP A 418 21.30 -1.09 7.99
CA TRP A 418 19.94 -0.66 7.70
C TRP A 418 19.51 0.48 8.63
N GLU A 419 19.72 0.35 9.94
CA GLU A 419 19.39 1.39 10.92
C GLU A 419 20.15 2.70 10.68
N ALA A 420 21.47 2.63 10.44
CA ALA A 420 22.32 3.80 10.26
C ALA A 420 22.07 4.57 8.95
N THR A 421 21.25 4.03 8.06
CA THR A 421 20.84 4.69 6.81
C THR A 421 19.46 5.33 6.90
N GLN A 422 18.66 5.02 7.91
CA GLN A 422 17.33 5.61 8.10
C GLN A 422 17.45 7.08 8.52
N TYR A 423 17.10 7.99 7.59
CA TYR A 423 17.23 9.42 7.79
C TYR A 423 15.89 10.13 7.63
N ASN A 424 15.36 10.64 8.74
CA ASN A 424 14.12 11.38 8.71
C ASN A 424 14.36 12.79 8.15
N ARG A 425 13.92 13.03 6.92
CA ARG A 425 14.10 14.33 6.23
C ARG A 425 13.29 15.47 6.85
N THR A 426 12.31 15.17 7.69
CA THR A 426 11.45 16.14 8.35
C THR A 426 12.07 16.67 9.63
N THR A 427 12.62 15.78 10.46
CA THR A 427 13.30 16.16 11.72
C THR A 427 14.78 16.46 11.51
N LEU A 428 15.36 16.01 10.40
CA LEU A 428 16.80 16.06 10.09
C LEU A 428 17.65 15.24 11.07
N GLU A 429 17.08 14.15 11.60
CA GLU A 429 17.69 13.28 12.60
C GLU A 429 17.71 11.82 12.11
N TYR A 430 18.62 11.01 12.66
CA TYR A 430 18.66 9.55 12.49
C TYR A 430 17.93 8.92 13.69
N PRO A 431 16.71 8.39 13.52
CA PRO A 431 15.90 7.96 14.65
C PRO A 431 16.26 6.55 15.17
N LEU A 432 16.85 5.70 14.32
CA LEU A 432 17.21 4.32 14.67
C LEU A 432 18.70 4.27 15.01
N ASN A 433 19.01 4.09 16.29
CA ASN A 433 20.38 4.01 16.77
C ASN A 433 20.75 2.53 16.92
N PRO A 434 21.73 2.01 16.16
CA PRO A 434 22.14 0.59 16.17
C PRO A 434 22.67 0.03 17.50
N ARG A 435 22.76 0.87 18.53
CA ARG A 435 23.10 0.47 19.91
C ARG A 435 21.92 0.53 20.87
N ASN A 436 20.73 0.87 20.40
CA ASN A 436 19.54 1.04 21.21
C ASN A 436 18.38 0.12 20.79
N ALA A 437 18.45 -1.12 21.25
CA ALA A 437 17.50 -2.19 20.99
C ALA A 437 16.03 -1.91 21.37
N SER A 438 15.73 -0.80 22.06
CA SER A 438 14.34 -0.42 22.32
C SER A 438 13.65 0.14 21.09
N ASN A 439 14.43 0.73 20.16
CA ASN A 439 13.93 1.44 19.01
C ASN A 439 13.21 0.50 18.01
N ALA A 440 13.56 -0.79 17.94
CA ALA A 440 12.87 -1.80 17.14
C ALA A 440 11.34 -1.89 17.35
N ASN A 441 10.86 -1.61 18.57
CA ASN A 441 9.44 -1.72 18.91
C ASN A 441 8.69 -0.38 18.80
N ASP A 442 9.39 0.69 18.44
CA ASP A 442 8.79 1.98 18.16
C ASP A 442 8.16 1.96 16.75
N ASP A 443 7.20 2.85 16.54
CA ASP A 443 6.55 3.11 15.26
C ASP A 443 6.51 4.64 15.17
N ILE A 444 7.28 5.18 14.23
CA ILE A 444 7.67 6.59 14.23
C ILE A 444 6.77 7.41 13.30
N ASP A 445 6.29 6.81 12.22
CA ASP A 445 5.47 7.41 11.19
C ASP A 445 3.98 7.06 11.28
N PHE A 446 3.62 6.04 12.07
CA PHE A 446 2.28 5.59 12.41
C PHE A 446 1.48 5.19 11.18
N ASP A 447 1.97 4.16 10.52
CA ASP A 447 1.52 3.63 9.23
C ASP A 447 0.86 2.24 9.32
N GLY A 448 0.92 1.62 10.50
CA GLY A 448 0.04 0.52 10.89
C GLY A 448 -1.46 0.84 10.70
N TRP A 449 -2.25 -0.22 10.54
CA TRP A 449 -3.64 -0.14 10.10
C TRP A 449 -4.57 -1.06 10.90
N ASP A 450 -5.79 -0.57 11.15
CA ASP A 450 -6.88 -1.30 11.81
C ASP A 450 -7.41 -2.40 10.88
N SER A 451 -6.85 -3.60 10.99
CA SER A 451 -7.08 -4.70 10.06
C SER A 451 -8.45 -5.36 10.26
N ASP A 452 -9.01 -5.31 11.47
CA ASP A 452 -10.31 -5.90 11.77
C ASP A 452 -11.47 -4.88 11.84
N GLY A 453 -11.15 -3.58 11.75
CA GLY A 453 -12.08 -2.47 11.65
C GLY A 453 -12.77 -2.12 12.97
N ASP A 454 -12.19 -2.52 14.11
CA ASP A 454 -12.78 -2.30 15.43
C ASP A 454 -12.26 -1.03 16.14
N GLY A 455 -11.21 -0.41 15.60
CA GLY A 455 -10.53 0.80 16.04
C GLY A 455 -11.19 2.13 15.62
N ASP A 456 -12.13 2.07 14.68
CA ASP A 456 -12.82 3.23 14.11
C ASP A 456 -13.70 4.01 15.10
N VAL A 457 -13.37 5.28 15.33
CA VAL A 457 -14.19 6.20 16.14
C VAL A 457 -15.23 6.89 15.26
N VAL A 458 -16.45 6.35 15.22
CA VAL A 458 -17.59 6.89 14.47
C VAL A 458 -18.71 7.42 15.38
N PHE A 459 -19.64 8.18 14.79
CA PHE A 459 -20.90 8.54 15.44
C PHE A 459 -22.08 7.93 14.70
N ASP A 460 -22.52 6.77 15.17
CA ASP A 460 -23.56 5.93 14.57
C ASP A 460 -24.99 6.50 14.74
N GLU A 461 -25.25 7.26 15.81
CA GLU A 461 -26.56 7.88 16.11
C GLU A 461 -26.85 9.20 15.32
N LEU A 462 -26.14 9.45 14.21
CA LEU A 462 -26.30 10.69 13.42
C LEU A 462 -27.68 10.79 12.73
N GLU A 463 -28.46 11.84 13.05
CA GLU A 463 -29.73 12.15 12.36
C GLU A 463 -29.60 13.17 11.20
N LEU A 464 -28.78 14.20 11.35
CA LEU A 464 -28.63 15.28 10.36
C LEU A 464 -27.16 15.62 10.13
N THR A 465 -26.57 16.38 11.06
CA THR A 465 -25.18 16.85 10.98
C THR A 465 -24.60 16.95 12.38
N THR A 466 -23.36 16.52 12.56
CA THR A 466 -22.59 16.72 13.79
C THR A 466 -21.47 17.72 13.56
N THR A 467 -21.41 18.76 14.38
CA THR A 467 -20.28 19.70 14.38
C THR A 467 -19.23 19.24 15.40
N VAL A 468 -17.98 19.14 14.98
CA VAL A 468 -16.83 18.82 15.85
C VAL A 468 -16.57 20.02 16.76
N VAL A 469 -16.53 19.81 18.09
CA VAL A 469 -16.35 20.90 19.07
C VAL A 469 -14.93 20.93 19.62
N ASP A 470 -14.46 19.80 20.14
CA ASP A 470 -13.10 19.67 20.68
C ASP A 470 -12.58 18.25 20.43
N ILE A 471 -11.26 18.12 20.35
CA ILE A 471 -10.52 16.87 20.28
C ILE A 471 -9.56 16.88 21.49
N TYR A 472 -9.53 15.78 22.25
CA TYR A 472 -8.80 15.69 23.52
C TYR A 472 -7.48 14.93 23.43
N VAL A 473 -7.21 14.31 22.28
CA VAL A 473 -6.05 13.46 21.99
C VAL A 473 -5.26 14.04 20.80
N GLN A 474 -4.02 13.61 20.66
CA GLN A 474 -3.14 13.91 19.53
C GLN A 474 -2.66 12.60 18.88
N LYS A 475 -2.15 12.68 17.64
CA LYS A 475 -1.50 11.55 16.98
C LYS A 475 -0.37 11.01 17.88
N GLY A 476 -0.31 9.70 18.07
CA GLY A 476 0.64 9.00 18.94
C GLY A 476 0.23 8.88 20.42
N ASP A 477 -0.88 9.49 20.86
CA ASP A 477 -1.37 9.29 22.22
C ASP A 477 -1.93 7.85 22.39
N TYR A 478 -1.52 7.16 23.46
CA TYR A 478 -2.14 5.90 23.87
C TYR A 478 -3.46 6.17 24.60
N VAL A 479 -4.55 5.55 24.14
CA VAL A 479 -5.89 5.65 24.69
C VAL A 479 -6.39 4.30 25.17
N THR A 480 -7.19 4.30 26.25
CA THR A 480 -7.87 3.09 26.72
C THR A 480 -9.30 3.06 26.21
N ALA A 481 -9.82 1.88 25.92
CA ALA A 481 -11.20 1.63 25.55
C ALA A 481 -12.18 2.34 26.51
N ASN A 482 -13.21 2.96 25.94
CA ASN A 482 -14.20 3.82 26.60
C ASN A 482 -13.68 5.14 27.20
N SER A 483 -12.42 5.52 26.96
CA SER A 483 -11.93 6.86 27.30
C SER A 483 -12.47 7.89 26.30
N THR A 484 -12.76 9.11 26.77
CA THR A 484 -13.32 10.16 25.91
C THR A 484 -12.21 10.81 25.07
N VAL A 485 -12.32 10.70 23.75
CA VAL A 485 -11.29 11.17 22.79
C VAL A 485 -11.70 12.46 22.07
N ALA A 486 -13.00 12.67 21.84
CA ALA A 486 -13.50 13.88 21.19
C ALA A 486 -14.90 14.28 21.69
N ARG A 487 -15.31 15.49 21.32
CA ARG A 487 -16.63 16.04 21.63
C ARG A 487 -17.28 16.64 20.39
N GLY A 488 -18.48 16.18 20.08
CA GLY A 488 -19.32 16.69 19.00
C GLY A 488 -20.58 17.40 19.50
N GLN A 489 -21.22 18.16 18.62
CA GLN A 489 -22.56 18.70 18.82
C GLN A 489 -23.43 18.40 17.59
N TYR A 490 -24.42 17.54 17.76
CA TYR A 490 -25.29 17.08 16.69
C TYR A 490 -26.68 17.73 16.73
N THR A 491 -27.31 17.87 15.56
CA THR A 491 -28.62 18.50 15.40
C THR A 491 -29.71 17.45 15.21
N LEU A 492 -30.72 17.46 16.08
CA LEU A 492 -31.89 16.58 16.00
C LEU A 492 -32.97 17.13 15.07
N GLY A 493 -33.86 16.25 14.59
CA GLY A 493 -35.10 16.62 13.89
C GLY A 493 -35.88 17.71 14.65
N GLY A 494 -35.92 18.92 14.09
CA GLY A 494 -36.53 20.11 14.72
C GLY A 494 -35.55 21.21 15.14
N GLY A 495 -34.25 21.06 14.87
CA GLY A 495 -33.23 22.12 15.01
C GLY A 495 -32.64 22.29 16.40
N ASN A 496 -32.92 21.36 17.33
CA ASN A 496 -32.32 21.35 18.66
C ASN A 496 -30.92 20.72 18.59
N LYS A 497 -29.94 21.32 19.27
CA LYS A 497 -28.56 20.81 19.33
C LYS A 497 -28.28 20.08 20.64
N GLN A 498 -27.65 18.90 20.57
CA GLN A 498 -27.19 18.12 21.72
C GLN A 498 -25.69 17.84 21.64
N THR A 499 -25.04 17.68 22.79
CA THR A 499 -23.60 17.37 22.86
C THR A 499 -23.40 15.88 23.00
N VAL A 500 -22.46 15.34 22.24
CA VAL A 500 -22.02 13.95 22.29
C VAL A 500 -20.53 13.88 22.59
N TYR A 501 -20.11 12.84 23.30
CA TYR A 501 -18.72 12.53 23.56
C TYR A 501 -18.38 11.26 22.81
N MET A 502 -17.37 11.31 21.95
CA MET A 502 -16.84 10.14 21.27
C MET A 502 -15.85 9.45 22.20
N VAL A 503 -15.89 8.13 22.22
CA VAL A 503 -15.00 7.30 23.04
C VAL A 503 -14.16 6.39 22.16
N ALA A 504 -12.96 6.04 22.62
CA ALA A 504 -12.14 5.03 21.96
C ALA A 504 -12.86 3.66 22.06
N PRO A 505 -13.02 2.91 20.95
CA PRO A 505 -13.63 1.58 20.98
C PRO A 505 -12.71 0.55 21.65
N VAL A 506 -11.41 0.59 21.35
CA VAL A 506 -10.38 -0.34 21.82
C VAL A 506 -9.24 0.33 22.60
N ASP A 507 -8.36 -0.49 23.17
CA ASP A 507 -7.12 -0.05 23.81
C ASP A 507 -6.03 0.04 22.73
N GLY A 508 -5.48 1.23 22.47
CA GLY A 508 -4.54 1.41 21.36
C GLY A 508 -3.97 2.82 21.23
N TYR A 509 -3.32 3.08 20.12
CA TYR A 509 -2.68 4.36 19.79
C TYR A 509 -3.47 5.12 18.72
N VAL A 510 -3.53 6.44 18.82
CA VAL A 510 -4.23 7.27 17.83
C VAL A 510 -3.34 7.52 16.63
N TYR A 511 -3.66 6.93 15.46
CA TYR A 511 -2.85 7.04 14.24
C TYR A 511 -3.32 8.17 13.33
N HIS A 512 -4.64 8.25 13.09
CA HIS A 512 -5.22 9.23 12.19
C HIS A 512 -6.33 10.04 12.86
N ILE A 513 -6.41 11.34 12.55
CA ILE A 513 -7.50 12.23 12.99
C ILE A 513 -8.03 12.97 11.75
N ASN A 514 -9.19 12.53 11.26
CA ASN A 514 -9.82 13.00 10.01
C ASN A 514 -10.65 14.29 10.18
N VAL A 515 -10.74 14.82 11.40
CA VAL A 515 -11.60 15.96 11.74
C VAL A 515 -10.84 17.06 12.47
N ALA A 516 -11.25 18.31 12.25
CA ALA A 516 -10.79 19.46 13.01
C ALA A 516 -11.96 20.14 13.77
N PRO A 517 -11.69 20.83 14.90
CA PRO A 517 -12.70 21.61 15.59
C PRO A 517 -13.39 22.63 14.67
N GLY A 518 -14.70 22.49 14.47
CA GLY A 518 -15.52 23.31 13.59
C GLY A 518 -16.08 22.59 12.36
N ASP A 519 -15.54 21.42 12.02
CA ASP A 519 -15.99 20.64 10.86
C ASP A 519 -17.40 20.07 11.05
N GLN A 520 -18.10 19.84 9.94
CA GLN A 520 -19.44 19.26 9.92
C GLN A 520 -19.40 17.88 9.27
N VAL A 521 -19.85 16.88 10.02
CA VAL A 521 -19.94 15.49 9.59
C VAL A 521 -21.40 15.16 9.30
N GLU A 522 -21.68 14.70 8.08
CA GLU A 522 -23.04 14.42 7.57
C GLU A 522 -23.32 12.92 7.38
N SER A 523 -22.30 12.06 7.53
CA SER A 523 -22.44 10.60 7.43
C SER A 523 -22.16 9.92 8.77
N ARG A 524 -22.99 8.92 9.11
CA ARG A 524 -22.80 8.05 10.28
C ARG A 524 -21.63 7.07 10.13
N LEU A 525 -21.17 6.86 8.89
CA LEU A 525 -20.04 6.00 8.54
C LEU A 525 -18.72 6.78 8.47
N PHE A 526 -18.76 8.11 8.65
CA PHE A 526 -17.55 8.91 8.58
C PHE A 526 -16.73 8.74 9.86
N VAL A 527 -15.51 8.24 9.71
CA VAL A 527 -14.58 7.99 10.80
C VAL A 527 -13.91 9.27 11.24
N TRP A 528 -13.99 9.61 12.53
CA TRP A 528 -13.38 10.82 13.07
C TRP A 528 -11.89 10.63 13.34
N MET A 529 -11.51 9.45 13.82
CA MET A 529 -10.13 9.07 14.10
C MET A 529 -10.02 7.54 14.11
N ASN A 530 -8.83 7.04 13.80
CA ASN A 530 -8.46 5.62 13.86
C ASN A 530 -7.60 5.38 15.09
N VAL A 531 -7.97 4.37 15.87
CA VAL A 531 -7.20 3.87 17.01
C VAL A 531 -6.70 2.48 16.65
N VAL A 532 -5.39 2.32 16.51
CA VAL A 532 -4.76 1.05 16.12
C VAL A 532 -4.33 0.31 17.38
N GLU A 533 -4.68 -0.97 17.50
CA GLU A 533 -4.29 -1.80 18.64
C GLU A 533 -2.78 -2.10 18.65
N GLU A 534 -2.22 -2.49 19.80
CA GLU A 534 -0.80 -2.86 19.89
C GLU A 534 -0.40 -3.98 18.91
N SER A 535 -1.32 -4.91 18.63
CA SER A 535 -1.09 -6.03 17.69
C SER A 535 -1.11 -5.64 16.22
N GLU A 536 -1.58 -4.44 15.90
CA GLU A 536 -1.80 -3.95 14.54
C GLU A 536 -0.85 -2.80 14.17
N ARG A 537 0.04 -2.44 15.09
CA ARG A 537 1.12 -1.50 14.81
C ARG A 537 2.08 -2.11 13.80
N PHE A 538 2.66 -1.26 12.96
CA PHE A 538 3.72 -1.65 12.06
C PHE A 538 5.02 -1.02 12.57
N THR A 539 5.76 -1.78 13.38
CA THR A 539 6.95 -1.26 14.07
C THR A 539 8.18 -1.27 13.15
N ASN A 540 9.21 -0.50 13.47
CA ASN A 540 10.47 -0.45 12.71
C ASN A 540 11.04 -1.87 12.40
N LEU A 541 10.95 -2.80 13.35
CA LEU A 541 11.38 -4.19 13.13
C LEU A 541 10.50 -4.94 12.11
N MET A 542 9.19 -4.69 12.09
CA MET A 542 8.26 -5.32 11.16
C MET A 542 8.50 -4.79 9.74
N GLU A 543 8.76 -3.50 9.60
CA GLU A 543 9.13 -2.83 8.35
C GLU A 543 10.40 -3.44 7.73
N TYR A 544 11.44 -3.64 8.54
CA TYR A 544 12.64 -4.34 8.09
C TYR A 544 12.34 -5.81 7.74
N GLN A 545 11.54 -6.50 8.56
CA GLN A 545 11.21 -7.92 8.35
C GLN A 545 10.29 -8.16 7.15
N ALA A 546 9.55 -7.16 6.68
CA ALA A 546 8.69 -7.23 5.50
C ALA A 546 9.45 -7.63 4.22
N ARG A 547 10.78 -7.52 4.21
CA ARG A 547 11.65 -8.11 3.18
C ARG A 547 11.49 -9.62 3.00
N LEU A 548 10.95 -10.34 4.00
CA LEU A 548 10.76 -11.78 4.01
C LEU A 548 9.26 -12.14 4.04
N ASP A 549 8.87 -13.22 3.34
CA ASP A 549 7.56 -13.83 3.51
C ASP A 549 7.46 -14.65 4.81
N GLU A 550 6.27 -15.16 5.14
CA GLU A 550 6.03 -16.03 6.30
C GLU A 550 6.90 -17.31 6.32
N ASN A 551 7.45 -17.71 5.17
CA ASN A 551 8.32 -18.87 5.02
C ASN A 551 9.81 -18.52 5.10
N GLY A 552 10.15 -17.23 5.26
CA GLY A 552 11.52 -16.70 5.28
C GLY A 552 12.16 -16.54 3.90
N ASN A 553 11.39 -16.52 2.82
CA ASN A 553 11.90 -16.22 1.48
C ASN A 553 11.95 -14.71 1.27
N ALA A 554 13.02 -14.21 0.65
CA ALA A 554 13.13 -12.80 0.29
C ALA A 554 12.07 -12.41 -0.75
N VAL A 555 11.18 -11.50 -0.37
CA VAL A 555 10.16 -10.86 -1.24
C VAL A 555 10.48 -9.39 -1.51
N GLY A 556 11.38 -8.77 -0.73
CA GLY A 556 11.95 -7.45 -1.04
C GLY A 556 11.11 -6.25 -0.62
N ARG A 557 10.04 -6.44 0.17
CA ARG A 557 9.07 -5.41 0.58
C ARG A 557 9.46 -4.65 1.85
N SER A 558 10.75 -4.38 2.05
CA SER A 558 11.20 -3.58 3.21
C SER A 558 10.79 -2.13 3.01
N THR A 559 10.32 -1.46 4.06
CA THR A 559 9.80 -0.08 4.01
C THR A 559 10.71 0.93 4.72
N ASP A 560 10.43 2.23 4.54
CA ASP A 560 11.12 3.35 5.22
C ASP A 560 10.41 3.68 6.55
N PRO A 561 11.00 3.34 7.72
CA PRO A 561 10.42 3.56 9.05
C PRO A 561 10.27 5.01 9.47
N THR A 562 10.67 5.94 8.60
CA THR A 562 10.50 7.37 8.80
C THR A 562 9.39 7.95 7.93
N HIS A 563 8.79 7.12 7.07
CA HIS A 563 7.79 7.52 6.10
C HIS A 563 6.83 6.38 5.71
N GLY A 564 5.66 6.36 6.36
CA GLY A 564 4.60 5.35 6.18
C GLY A 564 3.89 5.21 4.84
N ASP A 565 4.46 5.71 3.75
CA ASP A 565 4.01 5.55 2.36
C ASP A 565 5.27 5.63 1.50
N THR A 566 6.02 4.53 1.47
CA THR A 566 7.41 4.49 1.00
C THR A 566 7.55 4.93 -0.46
N ASP A 567 6.58 4.61 -1.31
CA ASP A 567 6.61 4.93 -2.75
C ASP A 567 5.76 6.15 -3.17
N LEU A 568 4.99 6.73 -2.24
CA LEU A 568 4.19 7.94 -2.41
C LEU A 568 2.97 7.79 -3.32
N ASP A 569 2.39 6.60 -3.40
CA ASP A 569 1.16 6.34 -4.17
C ASP A 569 -0.13 6.69 -3.38
N GLY A 570 -0.01 6.81 -2.05
CA GLY A 570 -1.08 7.18 -1.12
C GLY A 570 -1.67 6.01 -0.33
N LEU A 571 -1.22 4.78 -0.57
CA LEU A 571 -1.48 3.61 0.27
C LEU A 571 -0.44 3.57 1.41
N LEU A 572 -0.83 3.08 2.59
CA LEU A 572 0.10 3.00 3.71
C LEU A 572 0.86 1.68 3.64
N ASP A 573 2.15 1.73 3.92
CA ASP A 573 3.07 0.58 3.94
C ASP A 573 2.52 -0.59 4.78
N GLY A 574 1.95 -0.29 5.95
CA GLY A 574 1.30 -1.27 6.81
C GLY A 574 0.10 -2.00 6.16
N ILE A 575 -0.64 -1.34 5.27
CA ILE A 575 -1.74 -1.95 4.48
C ILE A 575 -1.17 -2.82 3.37
N GLU A 576 -0.10 -2.39 2.71
CA GLU A 576 0.50 -3.10 1.58
C GLU A 576 1.14 -4.43 1.99
N VAL A 577 1.89 -4.38 3.09
CA VAL A 577 2.56 -5.53 3.69
C VAL A 577 1.57 -6.42 4.42
N GLY A 578 0.66 -5.82 5.20
CA GLY A 578 -0.38 -6.54 5.94
C GLY A 578 -1.37 -7.23 5.00
N GLY A 579 -1.75 -6.54 3.94
CA GLY A 579 -2.73 -6.96 2.95
C GLY A 579 -4.17 -6.67 3.34
N TRP A 580 -5.06 -6.81 2.36
CA TRP A 580 -6.50 -6.62 2.52
C TRP A 580 -7.27 -7.72 1.79
N GLU A 581 -8.56 -7.85 2.10
CA GLU A 581 -9.45 -8.84 1.49
C GLU A 581 -10.31 -8.19 0.41
N ILE A 582 -10.27 -8.73 -0.81
CA ILE A 582 -11.16 -8.35 -1.92
C ILE A 582 -12.13 -9.48 -2.26
N LEU A 583 -13.24 -9.14 -2.91
CA LEU A 583 -14.21 -10.11 -3.41
C LEU A 583 -14.10 -10.21 -4.93
N VAL A 584 -13.69 -11.40 -5.41
CA VAL A 584 -13.57 -11.70 -6.84
C VAL A 584 -14.64 -12.71 -7.23
N VAL A 585 -15.37 -12.39 -8.29
CA VAL A 585 -16.35 -13.26 -8.93
C VAL A 585 -15.69 -13.85 -10.18
N ASN A 586 -15.12 -15.05 -10.04
CA ASN A 586 -14.60 -15.84 -11.17
C ASN A 586 -15.22 -17.24 -11.10
N ARG A 587 -16.30 -17.43 -11.89
CA ARG A 587 -17.08 -18.69 -11.95
C ARG A 587 -17.50 -19.17 -10.54
N GLY A 588 -17.79 -18.20 -9.67
CA GLY A 588 -18.07 -18.34 -8.24
C GLY A 588 -17.50 -17.15 -7.45
N VAL A 589 -18.08 -16.87 -6.28
CA VAL A 589 -17.61 -15.78 -5.40
C VAL A 589 -16.47 -16.30 -4.51
N GLN A 590 -15.32 -15.64 -4.58
CA GLN A 590 -14.11 -15.98 -3.82
C GLN A 590 -13.60 -14.73 -3.09
N LEU A 591 -13.25 -14.89 -1.81
CA LEU A 591 -12.52 -13.89 -1.07
C LEU A 591 -11.03 -14.13 -1.30
N THR A 592 -10.32 -13.09 -1.72
CA THR A 592 -8.90 -13.14 -2.08
C THR A 592 -8.13 -12.18 -1.19
N TRP A 593 -7.05 -12.66 -0.58
CA TRP A 593 -6.12 -11.82 0.17
C TRP A 593 -5.11 -11.20 -0.80
N VAL A 594 -5.04 -9.88 -0.80
CA VAL A 594 -4.17 -9.08 -1.68
C VAL A 594 -3.10 -8.41 -0.83
N VAL A 595 -1.91 -8.32 -1.40
CA VAL A 595 -0.76 -7.61 -0.84
C VAL A 595 -0.06 -6.92 -2.00
N SER A 596 0.55 -5.76 -1.78
CA SER A 596 1.34 -5.03 -2.77
C SER A 596 2.82 -4.92 -2.35
N ASP A 597 3.65 -4.36 -3.21
CA ASP A 597 5.04 -4.03 -2.93
C ASP A 597 5.17 -2.52 -2.62
N PRO A 598 5.40 -2.12 -1.35
CA PRO A 598 5.43 -0.72 -0.93
C PRO A 598 6.59 0.11 -1.51
N GLY A 599 7.51 -0.54 -2.24
CA GLY A 599 8.53 0.16 -3.02
C GLY A 599 8.09 0.56 -4.43
N LEU A 600 6.88 0.17 -4.86
CA LEU A 600 6.38 0.26 -6.22
C LEU A 600 4.92 0.71 -6.28
N ALA A 601 4.70 1.96 -6.70
CA ALA A 601 3.36 2.56 -6.82
C ALA A 601 2.38 1.86 -7.78
N ASP A 602 2.76 0.76 -8.43
CA ASP A 602 2.00 -0.05 -9.38
C ASP A 602 2.70 -1.42 -9.42
N THR A 603 2.30 -2.29 -8.49
CA THR A 603 3.00 -3.54 -8.17
C THR A 603 3.02 -4.52 -9.34
N ASP A 604 1.91 -4.66 -10.07
CA ASP A 604 1.79 -5.59 -11.19
C ASP A 604 2.01 -4.96 -12.57
N SER A 605 2.18 -3.64 -12.63
CA SER A 605 2.48 -2.85 -13.82
C SER A 605 1.37 -2.87 -14.87
N ASP A 606 0.10 -3.01 -14.47
CA ASP A 606 -1.05 -2.85 -15.36
C ASP A 606 -1.40 -1.37 -15.64
N GLY A 607 -0.86 -0.45 -14.82
CA GLY A 607 -1.02 0.99 -14.94
C GLY A 607 -2.17 1.58 -14.12
N LEU A 608 -2.78 0.83 -13.21
CA LEU A 608 -3.41 1.33 -12.00
C LEU A 608 -2.36 1.41 -10.89
N SER A 609 -2.58 2.29 -9.90
CA SER A 609 -1.72 2.30 -8.71
C SER A 609 -2.34 1.45 -7.64
N ASP A 610 -1.53 0.92 -6.73
CA ASP A 610 -1.98 0.03 -5.66
C ASP A 610 -3.06 0.70 -4.80
N PHE A 611 -2.91 2.02 -4.53
CA PHE A 611 -3.96 2.83 -3.90
C PHE A 611 -5.29 2.89 -4.69
N VAL A 612 -5.24 3.03 -6.01
CA VAL A 612 -6.43 3.11 -6.87
C VAL A 612 -7.17 1.78 -6.85
N GLU A 613 -6.43 0.69 -6.91
CA GLU A 613 -6.94 -0.67 -6.81
C GLU A 613 -7.49 -1.00 -5.43
N PHE A 614 -6.89 -0.50 -4.36
CA PHE A 614 -7.43 -0.64 -3.02
C PHE A 614 -8.74 0.12 -2.83
N SER A 615 -8.82 1.37 -3.31
CA SER A 615 -9.85 2.31 -2.88
C SER A 615 -11.00 2.57 -3.85
N SER A 616 -10.80 2.33 -5.15
CA SER A 616 -11.68 2.92 -6.18
C SER A 616 -12.15 1.98 -7.29
N THR A 617 -11.61 0.77 -7.37
CA THR A 617 -12.10 -0.28 -8.27
C THR A 617 -13.19 -1.11 -7.59
N CYS A 618 -14.00 -1.84 -8.37
CA CYS A 618 -14.96 -2.82 -7.86
C CYS A 618 -15.95 -2.30 -6.80
N ASP A 619 -16.59 -1.16 -7.07
CA ASP A 619 -17.51 -0.47 -6.14
C ASP A 619 -16.89 -0.16 -4.76
N GLY A 620 -15.58 0.02 -4.70
CA GLY A 620 -14.83 0.30 -3.47
C GLY A 620 -14.48 -0.94 -2.63
N GLN A 621 -14.59 -2.14 -3.22
CA GLN A 621 -14.06 -3.38 -2.63
C GLN A 621 -12.63 -3.68 -3.08
N GLY A 622 -12.19 -3.04 -4.17
CA GLY A 622 -10.85 -3.12 -4.71
C GLY A 622 -10.58 -4.32 -5.64
N SER A 623 -9.55 -4.17 -6.45
CA SER A 623 -8.98 -5.16 -7.37
C SER A 623 -7.65 -5.67 -6.83
N ASN A 624 -7.05 -6.63 -7.51
CA ASN A 624 -5.84 -7.30 -7.05
C ASN A 624 -4.58 -6.62 -7.59
N ALA A 625 -3.98 -5.74 -6.78
CA ALA A 625 -2.76 -5.02 -7.14
C ALA A 625 -1.50 -5.87 -7.45
N SER A 626 -1.56 -7.17 -7.20
CA SER A 626 -0.50 -8.11 -7.56
C SER A 626 -0.81 -8.92 -8.83
N ASN A 627 -1.95 -8.67 -9.50
CA ASN A 627 -2.42 -9.45 -10.63
C ASN A 627 -3.24 -8.63 -11.63
N VAL A 628 -2.60 -8.35 -12.76
CA VAL A 628 -3.07 -7.58 -13.94
C VAL A 628 -4.49 -7.89 -14.43
N ASP A 629 -5.01 -9.08 -14.16
CA ASP A 629 -6.33 -9.57 -14.59
C ASP A 629 -6.98 -10.26 -13.37
N THR A 630 -7.73 -9.49 -12.59
CA THR A 630 -8.22 -9.90 -11.27
C THR A 630 -9.22 -11.05 -11.34
N ASP A 631 -10.17 -11.00 -12.27
CA ASP A 631 -11.21 -12.02 -12.42
C ASP A 631 -10.93 -13.09 -13.47
N GLY A 632 -9.85 -12.95 -14.25
CA GLY A 632 -9.34 -13.98 -15.14
C GLY A 632 -10.16 -14.19 -16.40
N ASP A 633 -10.91 -13.18 -16.86
CA ASP A 633 -11.73 -13.21 -18.06
C ASP A 633 -10.92 -12.94 -19.35
N GLY A 634 -9.67 -12.48 -19.20
CA GLY A 634 -8.73 -12.21 -20.27
C GLY A 634 -8.53 -10.74 -20.61
N GLU A 635 -9.21 -9.83 -19.90
CA GLU A 635 -8.99 -8.39 -19.94
C GLU A 635 -8.17 -7.94 -18.72
N SER A 636 -7.65 -6.70 -18.75
CA SER A 636 -6.84 -6.17 -17.64
C SER A 636 -7.61 -5.15 -16.84
N ASP A 637 -7.37 -5.06 -15.54
CA ASP A 637 -8.12 -4.19 -14.62
C ASP A 637 -8.11 -2.71 -15.07
N GLN A 638 -6.96 -2.18 -15.52
CA GLN A 638 -6.87 -0.85 -16.11
C GLN A 638 -7.83 -0.63 -17.31
N GLN A 639 -7.91 -1.63 -18.19
CA GLN A 639 -8.71 -1.56 -19.41
C GLN A 639 -10.20 -1.49 -19.07
N GLU A 640 -10.64 -2.21 -18.06
CA GLU A 640 -12.03 -2.29 -17.65
C GLU A 640 -12.49 -1.07 -16.86
N VAL A 641 -11.66 -0.57 -15.93
CA VAL A 641 -12.04 0.55 -15.04
C VAL A 641 -11.74 1.91 -15.64
N MET A 642 -10.57 2.08 -16.29
CA MET A 642 -10.08 3.42 -16.68
C MET A 642 -10.24 3.71 -18.17
N LEU A 643 -9.87 2.76 -19.04
CA LEU A 643 -9.90 2.97 -20.49
C LEU A 643 -11.30 2.74 -21.07
N GLY A 644 -11.98 1.69 -20.62
CA GLY A 644 -13.28 1.25 -21.12
C GLY A 644 -13.28 0.83 -22.59
N TYR A 645 -14.43 0.39 -23.05
CA TYR A 645 -14.67 -0.11 -24.41
C TYR A 645 -15.58 0.82 -25.19
N MET A 646 -15.66 0.59 -26.51
CA MET A 646 -16.49 1.38 -27.42
C MET A 646 -17.44 0.48 -28.19
N PHE A 647 -18.74 0.55 -27.90
CA PHE A 647 -19.79 -0.14 -28.65
C PHE A 647 -20.67 0.87 -29.38
N ASN A 648 -20.85 0.71 -30.70
CA ASN A 648 -21.66 1.63 -31.53
C ASN A 648 -21.38 3.16 -31.39
N GLY A 649 -20.21 3.54 -30.86
CA GLY A 649 -19.80 4.94 -30.67
C GLY A 649 -20.07 5.50 -29.26
N GLU A 650 -20.55 4.68 -28.33
CA GLU A 650 -20.71 4.97 -26.91
C GLU A 650 -19.63 4.23 -26.10
N GLN A 651 -19.13 4.88 -25.05
CA GLN A 651 -18.09 4.32 -24.18
C GLN A 651 -18.75 3.65 -22.98
N TYR A 652 -18.32 2.44 -22.65
CA TYR A 652 -18.81 1.67 -21.51
C TYR A 652 -17.64 0.98 -20.80
N TYR A 653 -17.92 0.44 -19.62
CA TYR A 653 -16.95 -0.16 -18.71
C TYR A 653 -17.50 -1.48 -18.20
N THR A 654 -16.61 -2.42 -17.93
CA THR A 654 -16.88 -3.72 -17.30
C THR A 654 -16.27 -3.72 -15.89
N SER A 655 -16.48 -4.79 -15.15
CA SER A 655 -16.05 -4.93 -13.76
C SER A 655 -14.85 -5.85 -13.64
N ALA A 656 -13.68 -5.30 -13.29
CA ALA A 656 -12.43 -6.07 -13.09
C ALA A 656 -12.45 -7.21 -12.06
N CYS A 657 -13.47 -7.28 -11.22
CA CYS A 657 -13.67 -8.36 -10.25
C CYS A 657 -14.84 -9.27 -10.61
N MET A 658 -15.44 -9.14 -11.78
CA MET A 658 -16.57 -9.95 -12.22
C MET A 658 -16.43 -10.30 -13.70
N PHE A 659 -16.08 -11.56 -13.95
CA PHE A 659 -15.79 -12.10 -15.29
C PHE A 659 -16.97 -12.02 -16.30
N ASP A 660 -18.15 -11.62 -15.85
CA ASP A 660 -19.44 -11.55 -16.56
C ASP A 660 -20.26 -10.43 -15.90
N THR A 661 -20.04 -9.19 -16.34
CA THR A 661 -20.53 -7.97 -15.68
C THR A 661 -22.05 -7.88 -15.68
N ASP A 662 -22.72 -8.30 -16.76
CA ASP A 662 -24.18 -8.23 -16.87
C ASP A 662 -24.92 -9.55 -16.57
N ASN A 663 -24.17 -10.60 -16.24
CA ASN A 663 -24.65 -11.91 -15.79
C ASN A 663 -25.53 -12.62 -16.82
N ASP A 664 -25.21 -12.48 -18.10
CA ASP A 664 -25.94 -13.12 -19.19
C ASP A 664 -25.40 -14.53 -19.54
N GLY A 665 -24.23 -14.86 -19.01
CA GLY A 665 -23.53 -16.14 -19.20
C GLY A 665 -22.43 -16.15 -20.26
N LEU A 666 -22.12 -15.01 -20.87
CA LEU A 666 -20.92 -14.74 -21.65
C LEU A 666 -19.85 -14.09 -20.76
N GLU A 667 -18.57 -14.26 -21.09
CA GLU A 667 -17.47 -13.65 -20.33
C GLU A 667 -17.11 -12.31 -20.98
N ASP A 668 -16.88 -11.24 -20.21
CA ASP A 668 -16.75 -9.88 -20.77
C ASP A 668 -15.66 -9.83 -21.85
N GLY A 669 -14.51 -10.47 -21.62
CA GLY A 669 -13.42 -10.64 -22.58
C GLY A 669 -13.80 -11.30 -23.92
N GLU A 670 -14.73 -12.27 -23.93
CA GLU A 670 -15.26 -12.88 -25.16
C GLU A 670 -16.21 -11.93 -25.89
N GLU A 671 -16.97 -11.12 -25.15
CA GLU A 671 -17.94 -10.20 -25.74
C GLU A 671 -17.28 -8.99 -26.39
N VAL A 672 -16.16 -8.51 -25.84
CA VAL A 672 -15.38 -7.42 -26.44
C VAL A 672 -14.49 -7.89 -27.61
N ILE A 673 -14.07 -9.16 -27.60
CA ILE A 673 -13.27 -9.79 -28.65
C ILE A 673 -13.95 -11.06 -29.15
N ALA A 674 -14.46 -11.01 -30.39
CA ALA A 674 -15.05 -12.17 -31.07
C ALA A 674 -14.23 -13.46 -30.89
N GLY A 675 -14.74 -14.40 -30.10
CA GLY A 675 -14.05 -15.65 -29.83
C GLY A 675 -14.78 -16.87 -30.36
N ALA A 676 -15.28 -17.75 -29.48
CA ALA A 676 -15.77 -19.08 -29.85
C ALA A 676 -17.07 -19.05 -30.69
N ASP A 677 -17.98 -18.12 -30.41
CA ASP A 677 -19.24 -17.98 -31.13
C ASP A 677 -19.16 -17.00 -32.34
N ASN A 678 -18.13 -16.16 -32.38
CA ASN A 678 -17.88 -15.08 -33.36
C ASN A 678 -18.83 -13.88 -33.27
N PHE A 679 -19.55 -13.71 -32.16
CA PHE A 679 -20.32 -12.50 -31.89
C PHE A 679 -19.51 -11.54 -31.03
N VAL A 680 -19.88 -10.26 -31.07
CA VAL A 680 -19.32 -9.19 -30.24
C VAL A 680 -20.53 -8.44 -29.74
N THR A 681 -20.94 -8.78 -28.54
CA THR A 681 -22.11 -8.24 -27.82
C THR A 681 -21.66 -7.13 -26.88
N HIS A 682 -22.59 -6.59 -26.12
CA HIS A 682 -22.34 -5.47 -25.23
C HIS A 682 -22.17 -5.98 -23.80
N ALA A 683 -20.92 -6.21 -23.37
CA ALA A 683 -20.53 -6.85 -22.10
C ALA A 683 -20.98 -6.21 -20.77
N ASN A 684 -21.89 -5.25 -20.77
CA ASN A 684 -22.52 -4.76 -19.53
C ASN A 684 -24.02 -4.51 -19.72
N ASN A 685 -24.57 -5.08 -20.78
CA ASN A 685 -25.95 -5.04 -21.18
C ASN A 685 -26.33 -6.42 -21.73
N SER A 686 -26.96 -7.22 -20.87
CA SER A 686 -27.26 -8.62 -21.10
C SER A 686 -28.21 -8.93 -22.28
N ASP A 687 -28.77 -7.92 -22.94
CA ASP A 687 -29.63 -8.03 -24.13
C ASP A 687 -29.23 -6.92 -25.12
N THR A 688 -28.28 -7.25 -25.99
CA THR A 688 -27.60 -6.28 -26.85
C THR A 688 -28.53 -5.65 -27.88
N ASP A 689 -29.48 -6.41 -28.43
CA ASP A 689 -30.41 -5.94 -29.46
C ASP A 689 -31.81 -5.54 -28.93
N ASN A 690 -32.02 -5.68 -27.61
CA ASN A 690 -33.17 -5.21 -26.84
C ASN A 690 -34.49 -5.89 -27.24
N ASP A 691 -34.46 -7.20 -27.43
CA ASP A 691 -35.61 -7.99 -27.85
C ASP A 691 -36.27 -8.81 -26.71
N GLY A 692 -35.63 -8.83 -25.54
CA GLY A 692 -36.05 -9.54 -24.34
C GLY A 692 -35.43 -10.92 -24.15
N LEU A 693 -34.57 -11.38 -25.07
CA LEU A 693 -33.73 -12.56 -24.91
C LEU A 693 -32.32 -12.12 -24.53
N ILE A 694 -31.77 -12.67 -23.45
CA ILE A 694 -30.39 -12.35 -23.09
C ILE A 694 -29.39 -13.00 -24.06
N ASP A 695 -28.28 -12.34 -24.37
CA ASP A 695 -27.38 -12.75 -25.47
C ASP A 695 -26.83 -14.17 -25.25
N GLY A 696 -26.42 -14.49 -24.02
CA GLY A 696 -26.01 -15.85 -23.64
C GLY A 696 -27.09 -16.92 -23.83
N ASN A 697 -28.39 -16.58 -23.73
CA ASN A 697 -29.51 -17.48 -24.00
C ASN A 697 -29.80 -17.67 -25.50
N GLU A 698 -29.27 -16.82 -26.37
CA GLU A 698 -29.42 -16.96 -27.81
C GLU A 698 -28.46 -18.00 -28.39
N ILE A 699 -27.25 -18.05 -27.83
CA ILE A 699 -26.14 -18.83 -28.39
C ILE A 699 -25.81 -20.04 -27.52
N LEU A 700 -25.53 -19.84 -26.22
CA LEU A 700 -24.99 -20.89 -25.35
C LEU A 700 -26.07 -21.65 -24.58
N PHE A 701 -27.05 -20.93 -24.03
CA PHE A 701 -28.01 -21.45 -23.04
C PHE A 701 -29.47 -21.43 -23.52
N ILE A 702 -29.69 -21.74 -24.81
CA ILE A 702 -31.00 -21.79 -25.47
C ILE A 702 -32.13 -22.27 -24.52
N PRO A 703 -33.09 -21.40 -24.15
CA PRO A 703 -34.15 -21.67 -23.16
C PRO A 703 -35.03 -22.89 -23.46
N ARG A 704 -35.08 -23.26 -24.74
CA ARG A 704 -35.93 -24.32 -25.29
C ARG A 704 -35.07 -25.44 -25.87
N PRO A 705 -35.34 -26.71 -25.53
CA PRO A 705 -34.54 -27.81 -26.06
C PRO A 705 -34.76 -27.97 -27.58
N PHE A 706 -33.69 -28.27 -28.32
CA PHE A 706 -33.68 -28.52 -29.78
C PHE A 706 -34.06 -27.33 -30.67
N GLN A 707 -34.28 -26.16 -30.08
CA GLN A 707 -34.30 -24.89 -30.79
C GLN A 707 -32.86 -24.57 -31.26
N TYR A 708 -32.72 -23.93 -32.43
CA TYR A 708 -31.43 -23.45 -32.91
C TYR A 708 -31.15 -22.04 -32.38
N GLU A 709 -29.88 -21.67 -32.38
CA GLU A 709 -29.40 -20.34 -31.97
C GLU A 709 -30.08 -19.21 -32.76
N THR A 710 -30.35 -18.10 -32.06
CA THR A 710 -30.73 -16.80 -32.63
C THR A 710 -29.50 -15.90 -32.69
N ASN A 711 -29.64 -14.65 -33.13
CA ASN A 711 -28.52 -13.74 -33.33
C ASN A 711 -28.66 -12.53 -32.39
N PRO A 712 -27.75 -12.36 -31.40
CA PRO A 712 -27.87 -11.32 -30.37
C PRO A 712 -27.63 -9.88 -30.82
N LEU A 713 -27.45 -9.69 -32.13
CA LEU A 713 -27.31 -8.38 -32.74
C LEU A 713 -28.53 -8.02 -33.61
N ILE A 714 -29.51 -8.91 -33.69
CA ILE A 714 -30.70 -8.79 -34.53
C ILE A 714 -31.93 -9.29 -33.77
N ASN A 715 -32.71 -8.34 -33.28
CA ASN A 715 -33.94 -8.54 -32.52
C ASN A 715 -35.11 -9.30 -33.20
N ASP A 716 -34.90 -9.81 -34.41
CA ASP A 716 -35.86 -10.58 -35.23
C ASP A 716 -35.03 -11.40 -36.23
N THR A 717 -34.52 -12.55 -35.77
CA THR A 717 -33.51 -13.33 -36.48
C THR A 717 -34.05 -13.96 -37.77
N ASP A 718 -35.31 -14.39 -37.78
CA ASP A 718 -35.94 -15.02 -38.95
C ASP A 718 -36.68 -14.03 -39.88
N ALA A 719 -36.72 -12.75 -39.48
CA ALA A 719 -37.27 -11.61 -40.21
C ALA A 719 -38.77 -11.73 -40.50
N ASP A 720 -39.50 -12.32 -39.57
CA ASP A 720 -40.92 -12.58 -39.71
C ASP A 720 -41.82 -11.49 -39.08
N GLY A 721 -41.23 -10.62 -38.25
CA GLY A 721 -41.85 -9.46 -37.62
C GLY A 721 -42.20 -9.65 -36.15
N MET A 722 -41.91 -10.82 -35.58
CA MET A 722 -41.94 -11.08 -34.14
C MET A 722 -40.52 -10.95 -33.56
N LEU A 723 -40.41 -10.64 -32.26
CA LEU A 723 -39.11 -10.51 -31.59
C LEU A 723 -38.70 -11.86 -31.02
N ASP A 724 -37.41 -12.22 -31.09
CA ASP A 724 -36.94 -13.55 -30.71
C ASP A 724 -37.21 -13.80 -29.21
N GLY A 725 -36.91 -12.81 -28.35
CA GLY A 725 -37.22 -12.85 -26.92
C GLY A 725 -38.70 -13.02 -26.58
N TRP A 726 -39.60 -12.41 -27.36
CA TRP A 726 -41.03 -12.58 -27.16
C TRP A 726 -41.52 -13.99 -27.56
N GLU A 727 -41.00 -14.55 -28.65
CA GLU A 727 -41.35 -15.90 -29.10
C GLU A 727 -40.78 -17.00 -28.19
N MET A 728 -39.64 -16.73 -27.55
CA MET A 728 -38.92 -17.70 -26.71
C MET A 728 -39.29 -17.65 -25.24
N GLN A 729 -40.32 -16.88 -24.87
CA GLN A 729 -40.77 -16.82 -23.48
C GLN A 729 -41.07 -18.20 -22.90
N VAL A 730 -40.39 -18.49 -21.80
CA VAL A 730 -40.57 -19.65 -20.95
C VAL A 730 -41.25 -19.21 -19.66
N LYS A 731 -41.86 -20.14 -18.93
CA LYS A 731 -42.59 -19.78 -17.71
C LYS A 731 -41.60 -19.30 -16.64
N SER A 732 -41.66 -18.01 -16.30
CA SER A 732 -40.87 -17.38 -15.24
C SER A 732 -41.77 -16.97 -14.07
N THR A 733 -41.42 -17.45 -12.86
CA THR A 733 -42.07 -16.97 -11.63
C THR A 733 -41.54 -15.62 -11.17
N GLU A 734 -40.36 -15.23 -11.64
CA GLU A 734 -39.68 -13.98 -11.27
C GLU A 734 -40.19 -12.82 -12.12
N GLU A 735 -40.42 -13.07 -13.42
CA GLU A 735 -40.94 -12.07 -14.37
C GLU A 735 -42.47 -12.11 -14.51
N ASN A 736 -43.14 -13.06 -13.84
CA ASN A 736 -44.59 -13.23 -13.84
C ASN A 736 -45.20 -13.39 -15.26
N THR A 737 -44.47 -14.03 -16.17
CA THR A 737 -44.87 -14.27 -17.57
C THR A 737 -45.44 -15.68 -17.78
N ASN A 738 -46.38 -15.78 -18.72
CA ASN A 738 -46.87 -17.06 -19.22
C ASN A 738 -45.89 -17.59 -20.29
N SER A 739 -45.89 -18.92 -20.51
CA SER A 739 -44.98 -19.52 -21.49
C SER A 739 -45.58 -19.50 -22.88
N HIS A 740 -44.87 -18.90 -23.84
CA HIS A 740 -45.16 -18.98 -25.28
C HIS A 740 -44.58 -20.26 -25.92
N SER A 741 -43.82 -21.04 -25.15
CA SER A 741 -43.11 -22.23 -25.61
C SER A 741 -44.05 -23.44 -25.79
N LEU A 742 -44.87 -23.44 -26.85
CA LEU A 742 -45.75 -24.55 -27.19
C LEU A 742 -45.10 -25.49 -28.22
N TRP A 743 -44.91 -26.76 -27.86
CA TRP A 743 -44.45 -27.80 -28.78
C TRP A 743 -45.63 -28.50 -29.45
N VAL A 744 -45.70 -28.42 -30.79
CA VAL A 744 -46.80 -28.98 -31.58
C VAL A 744 -46.34 -30.27 -32.26
N ALA A 745 -47.02 -31.38 -31.94
CA ALA A 745 -46.74 -32.68 -32.55
C ALA A 745 -48.00 -33.35 -33.12
N VAL A 746 -47.96 -33.75 -34.38
CA VAL A 746 -49.07 -34.48 -35.06
C VAL A 746 -48.85 -35.99 -35.08
N SER A 747 -47.79 -36.47 -34.45
CA SER A 747 -47.43 -37.88 -34.32
C SER A 747 -46.89 -38.13 -32.92
N SER A 748 -47.01 -39.36 -32.43
CA SER A 748 -46.46 -39.74 -31.12
C SER A 748 -44.94 -39.57 -31.10
N TRP A 749 -44.39 -39.03 -30.02
CA TRP A 749 -42.98 -38.69 -29.89
C TRP A 749 -42.47 -38.99 -28.48
N ASP A 750 -41.15 -39.14 -28.32
CA ASP A 750 -40.55 -39.46 -27.03
C ASP A 750 -40.12 -38.20 -26.28
N ARG A 751 -40.58 -38.05 -25.03
CA ARG A 751 -40.26 -36.90 -24.20
C ARG A 751 -38.77 -36.89 -23.79
N PRO A 752 -38.05 -35.78 -24.02
CA PRO A 752 -36.66 -35.60 -23.63
C PRO A 752 -36.42 -35.80 -22.13
N GLY A 753 -35.26 -36.35 -21.76
CA GLY A 753 -34.85 -36.54 -20.36
C GLY A 753 -35.64 -37.58 -19.57
N CYS A 754 -36.63 -38.25 -20.20
CA CYS A 754 -37.43 -39.28 -19.55
C CYS A 754 -36.77 -40.67 -19.67
N THR A 755 -36.64 -41.36 -18.54
CA THR A 755 -36.28 -42.78 -18.50
C THR A 755 -37.53 -43.63 -18.25
N GLU A 756 -37.82 -44.57 -19.14
CA GLU A 756 -38.99 -45.43 -18.98
C GLU A 756 -38.94 -46.20 -17.64
N SER A 757 -40.05 -46.17 -16.91
CA SER A 757 -40.23 -46.95 -15.68
C SER A 757 -41.55 -47.69 -15.74
N THR A 758 -41.73 -48.72 -14.89
CA THR A 758 -42.97 -49.51 -14.82
C THR A 758 -44.24 -48.70 -14.54
N SER A 759 -44.13 -47.43 -14.16
CA SER A 759 -45.23 -46.51 -13.85
C SER A 759 -45.21 -45.21 -14.67
N ASN A 760 -44.23 -45.00 -15.56
CA ASN A 760 -44.11 -43.77 -16.35
C ASN A 760 -43.63 -44.08 -17.78
N SER A 761 -44.50 -43.81 -18.77
CA SER A 761 -44.20 -43.92 -20.19
C SER A 761 -43.55 -42.61 -20.66
N CYS A 762 -42.50 -42.71 -21.48
CA CYS A 762 -41.88 -41.52 -22.08
C CYS A 762 -42.52 -41.11 -23.40
N LEU A 763 -43.36 -41.98 -23.98
CA LEU A 763 -44.12 -41.70 -25.18
C LEU A 763 -45.25 -40.70 -24.90
N MET A 764 -45.26 -39.62 -25.67
CA MET A 764 -46.29 -38.58 -25.69
C MET A 764 -47.25 -38.80 -26.86
N GLU A 765 -48.54 -38.50 -26.66
CA GLU A 765 -49.54 -38.54 -27.73
C GLU A 765 -49.43 -37.30 -28.64
N PRO A 766 -50.04 -37.30 -29.84
CA PRO A 766 -50.15 -36.08 -30.66
C PRO A 766 -50.95 -34.98 -29.95
N GLY A 767 -50.47 -33.75 -29.98
CA GLY A 767 -51.07 -32.57 -29.33
C GLY A 767 -50.08 -31.42 -29.17
N GLY A 768 -50.55 -30.32 -28.60
CA GLY A 768 -49.74 -29.18 -28.15
C GLY A 768 -49.33 -29.34 -26.69
N TYR A 769 -48.04 -29.23 -26.40
CA TYR A 769 -47.47 -29.38 -25.05
C TYR A 769 -46.63 -28.17 -24.67
N VAL A 770 -46.99 -27.50 -23.58
CA VAL A 770 -46.23 -26.34 -23.08
C VAL A 770 -44.92 -26.80 -22.43
N TRP A 771 -43.83 -26.14 -22.81
CA TRP A 771 -42.54 -26.23 -22.14
C TRP A 771 -42.46 -25.16 -21.05
N ILE A 772 -42.14 -25.59 -19.84
CA ILE A 772 -42.08 -24.69 -18.69
C ILE A 772 -40.71 -24.00 -18.66
N ASN A 773 -39.64 -24.78 -18.51
CA ASN A 773 -38.23 -24.40 -18.54
C ASN A 773 -37.38 -25.68 -18.36
N TRP A 774 -36.05 -25.58 -18.33
CA TRP A 774 -35.16 -26.73 -18.13
C TRP A 774 -35.36 -27.51 -16.82
N LEU A 775 -35.87 -26.88 -15.74
CA LEU A 775 -36.16 -27.53 -14.46
C LEU A 775 -37.53 -28.22 -14.45
N GLY A 776 -38.56 -27.58 -15.01
CA GLY A 776 -39.94 -28.06 -15.05
C GLY A 776 -40.23 -29.03 -16.20
N GLY A 777 -39.46 -28.94 -17.28
CA GLY A 777 -39.63 -29.73 -18.49
C GLY A 777 -40.97 -29.47 -19.20
N PHE A 778 -41.43 -30.47 -19.96
CA PHE A 778 -42.75 -30.45 -20.58
C PHE A 778 -43.87 -30.70 -19.58
N GLN A 779 -44.93 -29.88 -19.65
CA GLN A 779 -46.19 -30.17 -18.99
C GLN A 779 -46.81 -31.45 -19.55
N LEU A 780 -47.14 -32.39 -18.67
CA LEU A 780 -47.62 -33.73 -19.07
C LEU A 780 -49.05 -33.73 -19.63
N GLN A 781 -49.85 -32.75 -19.25
CA GLN A 781 -51.18 -32.55 -19.82
C GLN A 781 -51.04 -31.76 -21.12
N LYS A 782 -51.66 -32.26 -22.19
CA LYS A 782 -51.77 -31.51 -23.45
C LYS A 782 -52.56 -30.22 -23.17
N LYS A 783 -52.10 -29.08 -23.68
CA LYS A 783 -52.88 -27.82 -23.65
C LYS A 783 -53.97 -27.91 -24.70
N TYR A 784 -53.58 -28.21 -25.95
CA TYR A 784 -54.51 -28.37 -27.06
C TYR A 784 -54.43 -29.74 -27.71
N ALA A 785 -55.58 -30.28 -28.11
CA ALA A 785 -55.69 -31.38 -29.04
C ALA A 785 -55.41 -30.90 -30.48
N VAL A 786 -54.95 -31.81 -31.35
CA VAL A 786 -54.65 -31.47 -32.76
C VAL A 786 -55.86 -30.91 -33.53
N HIS A 787 -57.09 -31.19 -33.09
CA HIS A 787 -58.31 -30.66 -33.73
C HIS A 787 -58.79 -29.32 -33.16
N GLU A 788 -58.21 -28.88 -32.03
CA GLU A 788 -58.48 -27.56 -31.43
C GLU A 788 -57.58 -26.50 -32.07
N MET A 789 -56.34 -26.86 -32.41
CA MET A 789 -55.38 -25.95 -33.07
C MET A 789 -55.68 -25.73 -34.55
N ASN A 790 -55.50 -24.50 -35.05
CA ASN A 790 -55.65 -24.16 -36.47
C ASN A 790 -54.32 -24.33 -37.24
N LEU A 791 -54.02 -25.57 -37.62
CA LEU A 791 -52.82 -25.93 -38.40
C LEU A 791 -53.01 -25.76 -39.93
N SER A 792 -53.98 -24.97 -40.37
CA SER A 792 -54.34 -24.88 -41.79
C SER A 792 -53.34 -24.03 -42.58
N GLY A 793 -52.82 -24.56 -43.68
CA GLY A 793 -51.82 -23.85 -44.51
C GLY A 793 -50.36 -24.07 -44.11
N PHE A 794 -50.08 -24.85 -43.05
CA PHE A 794 -48.73 -25.08 -42.54
C PHE A 794 -48.24 -26.52 -42.66
N ASP A 795 -47.06 -26.72 -43.26
CA ASP A 795 -46.44 -28.04 -43.45
C ASP A 795 -45.43 -28.33 -42.33
N LEU A 796 -45.87 -29.04 -41.28
CA LEU A 796 -45.01 -29.39 -40.16
C LEU A 796 -43.77 -30.20 -40.63
N PRO A 797 -42.56 -29.75 -40.26
CA PRO A 797 -41.31 -30.40 -40.63
C PRO A 797 -41.10 -31.71 -39.86
N GLY A 798 -40.07 -32.46 -40.24
CA GLY A 798 -39.69 -33.68 -39.55
C GLY A 798 -39.21 -33.39 -38.13
N ASN A 799 -39.70 -34.16 -37.17
CA ASN A 799 -39.36 -34.00 -35.76
C ASN A 799 -38.04 -34.75 -35.44
N PRO A 800 -36.99 -34.06 -34.96
CA PRO A 800 -35.72 -34.72 -34.59
C PRO A 800 -35.86 -35.68 -33.39
N LEU A 801 -36.95 -35.61 -32.63
CA LEU A 801 -37.21 -36.42 -31.43
C LEU A 801 -37.78 -37.81 -31.73
N CYS A 802 -38.16 -38.12 -32.98
CA CYS A 802 -38.48 -39.50 -33.36
C CYS A 802 -38.41 -39.76 -34.88
N ASP A 803 -38.06 -41.01 -35.22
CA ASP A 803 -37.79 -41.43 -36.61
C ASP A 803 -39.08 -41.42 -37.46
N GLY A 804 -39.20 -40.42 -38.33
CA GLY A 804 -40.31 -40.28 -39.29
C GLY A 804 -41.54 -39.53 -38.75
N CYS A 805 -41.44 -38.90 -37.59
CA CYS A 805 -42.49 -38.08 -37.00
C CYS A 805 -42.48 -36.64 -37.51
N LYS A 806 -43.54 -35.87 -37.21
CA LYS A 806 -43.64 -34.44 -37.49
C LYS A 806 -43.94 -33.64 -36.24
N GLY A 807 -43.28 -32.50 -36.08
CA GLY A 807 -43.44 -31.58 -34.96
C GLY A 807 -42.34 -30.53 -34.90
N ARG A 808 -42.66 -29.38 -34.31
CA ARG A 808 -41.79 -28.20 -34.10
C ARG A 808 -42.36 -27.31 -32.98
N TRP A 809 -41.63 -26.27 -32.60
CA TRP A 809 -42.16 -25.18 -31.79
C TRP A 809 -43.24 -24.39 -32.56
N ALA A 810 -44.27 -23.92 -31.85
CA ALA A 810 -45.32 -23.09 -32.42
C ALA A 810 -44.74 -21.79 -32.99
N LEU A 811 -43.89 -21.13 -32.20
CA LEU A 811 -43.11 -19.94 -32.52
C LEU A 811 -41.62 -20.31 -32.54
N ASP A 812 -40.90 -19.98 -33.61
CA ASP A 812 -39.53 -20.44 -33.87
C ASP A 812 -38.73 -19.33 -34.54
N PRO A 813 -38.04 -18.48 -33.76
CA PRO A 813 -37.29 -17.34 -34.28
C PRO A 813 -35.95 -17.73 -34.92
N SER A 814 -35.61 -19.03 -34.98
CA SER A 814 -34.27 -19.42 -35.42
C SER A 814 -34.02 -19.10 -36.88
N LEU A 815 -32.75 -18.82 -37.22
CA LEU A 815 -32.37 -18.44 -38.56
C LEU A 815 -32.76 -19.50 -39.61
N ASN A 816 -33.63 -19.11 -40.56
CA ASN A 816 -34.24 -19.97 -41.60
C ASN A 816 -35.33 -20.94 -41.10
N SER A 817 -35.96 -20.66 -39.96
CA SER A 817 -37.23 -21.25 -39.57
C SER A 817 -38.33 -21.00 -40.62
N LEU A 818 -39.50 -21.59 -40.41
CA LEU A 818 -40.68 -21.26 -41.19
C LEU A 818 -41.41 -20.12 -40.50
N LYS A 819 -41.47 -18.96 -41.15
CA LYS A 819 -42.31 -17.82 -40.80
C LYS A 819 -43.66 -18.23 -40.21
N ASP A 820 -43.94 -17.81 -38.98
CA ASP A 820 -45.09 -18.20 -38.18
C ASP A 820 -45.94 -17.06 -37.58
N ASP A 821 -45.63 -15.80 -37.93
CA ASP A 821 -46.45 -14.61 -37.66
C ASP A 821 -47.94 -14.68 -38.04
N THR A 822 -48.29 -15.49 -39.04
CA THR A 822 -49.62 -15.51 -39.67
C THR A 822 -50.43 -16.74 -39.28
N TYR A 823 -49.85 -17.62 -38.46
CA TYR A 823 -50.62 -18.70 -37.86
C TYR A 823 -51.38 -18.18 -36.63
N ASP A 824 -52.41 -18.94 -36.31
CA ASP A 824 -53.31 -18.74 -35.18
C ASP A 824 -53.34 -20.12 -34.52
N ILE A 825 -52.51 -20.32 -33.49
CA ILE A 825 -52.21 -21.67 -32.99
C ILE A 825 -53.21 -22.16 -31.95
N ASP A 826 -53.74 -21.26 -31.13
CA ASP A 826 -54.79 -21.49 -30.13
C ASP A 826 -56.22 -21.33 -30.69
N ASN A 827 -56.36 -20.85 -31.93
CA ASN A 827 -57.62 -20.82 -32.69
C ASN A 827 -58.67 -19.87 -32.07
N ASP A 828 -58.21 -18.71 -31.62
CA ASP A 828 -59.02 -17.63 -31.04
C ASP A 828 -59.43 -16.56 -32.09
N THR A 829 -58.92 -16.71 -33.33
CA THR A 829 -59.09 -15.81 -34.50
C THR A 829 -58.15 -14.60 -34.58
N LEU A 830 -57.24 -14.45 -33.62
CA LEU A 830 -56.10 -13.56 -33.69
C LEU A 830 -54.90 -14.34 -34.25
N ALA A 831 -54.00 -13.67 -34.97
CA ALA A 831 -52.81 -14.33 -35.51
C ALA A 831 -51.60 -13.96 -34.64
N ASN A 832 -50.67 -14.89 -34.44
CA ASN A 832 -49.49 -14.75 -33.57
C ASN A 832 -48.81 -13.37 -33.68
N GLY A 833 -48.56 -12.86 -34.89
CA GLY A 833 -47.90 -11.56 -35.07
C GLY A 833 -48.73 -10.35 -34.62
N ALA A 834 -50.07 -10.46 -34.65
CA ALA A 834 -50.99 -9.44 -34.12
C ALA A 834 -51.04 -9.42 -32.59
N GLU A 835 -50.58 -10.49 -31.95
CA GLU A 835 -50.52 -10.67 -30.50
C GLU A 835 -49.24 -10.11 -29.89
N SER A 836 -48.26 -9.79 -30.74
CA SER A 836 -47.00 -9.18 -30.32
C SER A 836 -47.19 -7.93 -29.45
N PRO A 837 -46.21 -7.56 -28.61
CA PRO A 837 -46.34 -6.44 -27.66
C PRO A 837 -46.61 -5.10 -28.33
N SER A 838 -46.16 -4.92 -29.58
CA SER A 838 -46.38 -3.71 -30.38
C SER A 838 -47.83 -3.55 -30.87
N ASN A 839 -48.63 -4.62 -30.82
CA ASN A 839 -50.00 -4.68 -31.28
C ASN A 839 -50.96 -4.86 -30.10
N TRP A 840 -51.42 -6.09 -29.82
CA TRP A 840 -52.36 -6.41 -28.75
C TRP A 840 -51.74 -7.03 -27.50
N ASN A 841 -50.43 -7.28 -27.47
CA ASN A 841 -49.72 -7.75 -26.26
C ASN A 841 -50.46 -8.90 -25.55
N THR A 842 -50.88 -9.89 -26.34
CA THR A 842 -51.55 -11.10 -25.89
C THR A 842 -50.61 -12.30 -25.97
N ASN A 843 -51.03 -13.42 -25.38
CA ASN A 843 -50.26 -14.64 -25.35
C ASN A 843 -50.69 -15.55 -26.52
N PRO A 844 -49.86 -15.72 -27.56
CA PRO A 844 -50.23 -16.42 -28.80
C PRO A 844 -50.42 -17.93 -28.66
N VAL A 845 -50.38 -18.47 -27.45
CA VAL A 845 -50.65 -19.88 -27.19
C VAL A 845 -51.70 -20.04 -26.11
N ASP A 846 -52.46 -19.00 -25.80
CA ASP A 846 -53.52 -18.91 -24.81
C ASP A 846 -54.67 -18.06 -25.35
N ASP A 847 -55.80 -18.71 -25.60
CA ASP A 847 -56.94 -18.10 -26.28
C ASP A 847 -57.67 -17.02 -25.46
N ASP A 848 -57.38 -16.89 -24.16
CA ASP A 848 -57.94 -15.92 -23.20
C ASP A 848 -56.78 -15.44 -22.32
N THR A 849 -56.14 -14.33 -22.72
CA THR A 849 -54.89 -13.87 -22.12
C THR A 849 -55.09 -13.30 -20.71
N ASP A 850 -56.14 -12.53 -20.50
CA ASP A 850 -56.37 -11.79 -19.26
C ASP A 850 -57.32 -12.51 -18.28
N GLY A 851 -57.96 -13.60 -18.72
CA GLY A 851 -58.75 -14.50 -17.90
C GLY A 851 -60.16 -13.99 -17.62
N ASP A 852 -60.70 -13.12 -18.47
CA ASP A 852 -62.04 -12.55 -18.34
C ASP A 852 -63.15 -13.40 -19.00
N MET A 853 -62.77 -14.56 -19.58
CA MET A 853 -63.59 -15.54 -20.29
C MET A 853 -63.92 -15.21 -21.75
N LEU A 854 -63.39 -14.12 -22.31
CA LEU A 854 -63.51 -13.78 -23.72
C LEU A 854 -62.26 -14.23 -24.50
N PRO A 855 -62.40 -14.65 -25.77
CA PRO A 855 -61.22 -14.93 -26.59
C PRO A 855 -60.58 -13.66 -27.15
N ASP A 856 -59.25 -13.58 -27.17
CA ASP A 856 -58.53 -12.35 -27.52
C ASP A 856 -58.94 -11.80 -28.91
N GLY A 857 -58.99 -12.67 -29.93
CA GLY A 857 -59.41 -12.30 -31.28
C GLY A 857 -60.86 -11.82 -31.39
N TRP A 858 -61.75 -12.28 -30.50
CA TRP A 858 -63.14 -11.83 -30.43
C TRP A 858 -63.22 -10.39 -29.89
N GLU A 859 -62.48 -10.11 -28.82
CA GLU A 859 -62.39 -8.79 -28.19
C GLU A 859 -61.81 -7.75 -29.14
N VAL A 860 -60.69 -8.07 -29.80
CA VAL A 860 -60.05 -7.20 -30.81
C VAL A 860 -61.04 -6.79 -31.89
N ARG A 861 -61.86 -7.73 -32.38
CA ARG A 861 -62.84 -7.47 -33.42
C ARG A 861 -63.90 -6.47 -32.97
N TYR A 862 -64.49 -6.67 -31.79
CA TYR A 862 -65.59 -5.82 -31.31
C TYR A 862 -65.11 -4.50 -30.73
N SER A 863 -63.89 -4.46 -30.17
CA SER A 863 -63.19 -3.21 -29.87
C SER A 863 -63.00 -2.34 -31.10
N TYR A 864 -62.59 -2.92 -32.24
CA TYR A 864 -62.49 -2.18 -33.50
C TYR A 864 -63.85 -1.72 -34.03
N GLU A 865 -64.89 -2.53 -33.85
CA GLU A 865 -66.26 -2.18 -34.23
C GLU A 865 -66.83 -1.02 -33.41
N ALA A 866 -66.63 -1.01 -32.09
CA ALA A 866 -67.04 0.05 -31.18
C ALA A 866 -66.42 1.41 -31.55
N ILE A 867 -65.11 1.41 -31.86
CA ILE A 867 -64.37 2.59 -32.28
C ILE A 867 -64.91 3.11 -33.63
N ASN A 868 -65.13 2.23 -34.61
CA ASN A 868 -65.65 2.63 -35.92
C ASN A 868 -67.08 3.18 -35.86
N ASN A 869 -67.89 2.65 -34.95
CA ASN A 869 -69.26 3.10 -34.72
C ASN A 869 -69.34 4.40 -33.89
N ASN A 870 -68.21 4.95 -33.44
CA ASN A 870 -68.09 6.13 -32.57
C ASN A 870 -68.85 5.98 -31.24
N LEU A 871 -68.96 4.75 -30.73
CA LEU A 871 -69.56 4.47 -29.41
C LEU A 871 -68.64 4.96 -28.28
N VAL A 872 -67.33 4.92 -28.56
CA VAL A 872 -66.25 5.36 -27.67
C VAL A 872 -65.21 6.16 -28.47
N ASP A 873 -64.47 7.05 -27.80
CA ASP A 873 -63.38 7.82 -28.43
C ASP A 873 -62.02 7.24 -28.01
N ASN A 874 -61.10 7.14 -28.99
CA ASN A 874 -59.76 6.62 -28.77
C ASN A 874 -59.03 7.42 -27.67
N SER A 875 -59.36 8.70 -27.47
CA SER A 875 -58.73 9.54 -26.45
C SER A 875 -59.13 9.20 -25.01
N THR A 876 -60.33 8.65 -24.79
CA THR A 876 -60.78 8.27 -23.44
C THR A 876 -60.21 6.92 -23.04
N ILE A 877 -60.17 5.96 -23.97
CA ILE A 877 -59.69 4.60 -23.73
C ILE A 877 -58.17 4.59 -23.49
N ASN A 878 -57.39 5.26 -24.34
CA ASN A 878 -55.92 5.37 -24.16
C ASN A 878 -55.51 6.06 -22.84
N ALA A 879 -56.42 6.82 -22.20
CA ALA A 879 -56.11 7.43 -20.90
C ALA A 879 -56.08 6.40 -19.76
N TYR A 880 -56.73 5.25 -19.94
CA TYR A 880 -56.75 4.12 -19.02
C TYR A 880 -55.67 3.07 -19.34
N GLY A 881 -54.98 3.20 -20.48
CA GLY A 881 -53.94 2.26 -20.91
C GLY A 881 -54.44 1.18 -21.88
N ALA A 882 -55.76 1.01 -21.99
CA ALA A 882 -56.39 0.11 -22.96
C ALA A 882 -56.28 0.63 -24.40
N ARG A 883 -56.30 -0.31 -25.36
CA ARG A 883 -56.32 -0.11 -26.82
C ARG A 883 -57.71 -0.34 -27.42
N GLY A 884 -58.67 -0.78 -26.60
CA GLY A 884 -60.04 -1.12 -26.97
C GLY A 884 -61.01 -0.94 -25.78
N VAL A 885 -62.30 -1.20 -26.02
CA VAL A 885 -63.30 -1.27 -24.94
C VAL A 885 -63.29 -2.62 -24.23
N MET A 886 -62.77 -3.62 -24.93
CA MET A 886 -62.45 -4.96 -24.47
C MET A 886 -61.02 -5.19 -25.01
N ASP A 887 -60.02 -4.69 -24.29
CA ASP A 887 -58.61 -4.90 -24.63
C ASP A 887 -58.18 -6.24 -24.03
N PRO A 888 -57.84 -7.24 -24.87
CA PRO A 888 -57.58 -8.62 -24.43
C PRO A 888 -56.35 -8.81 -23.52
N SER A 889 -55.60 -7.73 -23.26
CA SER A 889 -54.50 -7.74 -22.28
C SER A 889 -54.91 -7.24 -20.89
N MET A 890 -56.17 -6.80 -20.73
CA MET A 890 -56.68 -6.11 -19.57
C MET A 890 -58.08 -6.59 -19.24
N ALA A 891 -58.19 -7.45 -18.22
CA ALA A 891 -59.47 -8.01 -17.81
C ALA A 891 -60.55 -6.98 -17.42
N ASP A 892 -60.19 -5.71 -17.18
CA ASP A 892 -61.07 -4.57 -16.91
C ASP A 892 -60.49 -3.35 -17.65
N SER A 893 -60.97 -3.09 -18.86
CA SER A 893 -60.41 -2.11 -19.81
C SER A 893 -60.64 -0.67 -19.39
N ASP A 894 -61.72 -0.39 -18.67
CA ASP A 894 -62.13 0.98 -18.29
C ASP A 894 -61.89 1.31 -16.80
N LEU A 895 -61.45 0.31 -16.03
CA LEU A 895 -61.08 0.35 -14.61
C LEU A 895 -62.24 0.70 -13.67
N ASP A 896 -63.47 0.30 -14.01
CA ASP A 896 -64.65 0.50 -13.17
C ASP A 896 -64.83 -0.59 -12.08
N GLY A 897 -64.06 -1.69 -12.19
CA GLY A 897 -64.03 -2.81 -11.26
C GLY A 897 -64.94 -3.99 -11.67
N ILE A 898 -65.51 -3.97 -12.87
CA ILE A 898 -66.18 -5.10 -13.52
C ILE A 898 -65.24 -5.58 -14.64
N ASN A 899 -65.15 -6.90 -14.83
CA ASN A 899 -64.34 -7.42 -15.92
C ASN A 899 -65.08 -7.28 -17.26
N ASP A 900 -64.35 -7.11 -18.36
CA ASP A 900 -64.92 -6.88 -19.70
C ASP A 900 -65.92 -7.99 -20.10
N GLY A 901 -65.63 -9.27 -19.84
CA GLY A 901 -66.57 -10.38 -20.01
C GLY A 901 -67.87 -10.31 -19.20
N GLU A 902 -67.88 -9.61 -18.05
CA GLU A 902 -69.04 -9.39 -17.18
C GLU A 902 -69.75 -8.04 -17.44
N GLU A 903 -69.24 -7.21 -18.36
CA GLU A 903 -69.86 -5.95 -18.74
C GLU A 903 -71.04 -6.11 -19.71
N ASP A 904 -71.92 -5.10 -19.73
CA ASP A 904 -73.01 -4.93 -20.69
C ASP A 904 -72.95 -3.48 -21.24
N PRO A 905 -72.08 -3.21 -22.24
CA PRO A 905 -71.80 -1.85 -22.71
C PRO A 905 -72.96 -1.20 -23.46
N ASP A 906 -73.79 -1.98 -24.16
CA ASP A 906 -74.90 -1.47 -24.97
C ASP A 906 -76.26 -1.49 -24.24
N SER A 907 -76.29 -2.08 -23.04
CA SER A 907 -77.42 -2.11 -22.11
C SER A 907 -78.67 -2.71 -22.74
N ASP A 908 -78.48 -3.78 -23.51
CA ASP A 908 -79.53 -4.45 -24.27
C ASP A 908 -80.25 -5.57 -23.50
N GLY A 909 -79.85 -5.80 -22.24
CA GLY A 909 -80.52 -6.70 -21.32
C GLY A 909 -81.99 -6.35 -21.03
N LEU A 910 -82.64 -7.16 -20.19
CA LEU A 910 -84.07 -7.01 -19.90
C LEU A 910 -84.35 -5.82 -19.00
N ASN A 911 -85.35 -5.03 -19.38
CA ASN A 911 -85.78 -3.87 -18.60
C ASN A 911 -86.23 -4.23 -17.16
N ARG A 912 -85.40 -3.91 -16.17
CA ARG A 912 -85.67 -4.14 -14.73
C ARG A 912 -86.97 -3.58 -14.22
N THR A 913 -87.36 -2.38 -14.66
CA THR A 913 -88.65 -1.78 -14.25
C THR A 913 -89.83 -2.59 -14.79
N GLY A 914 -89.67 -3.21 -15.95
CA GLY A 914 -90.62 -4.17 -16.52
C GLY A 914 -90.67 -5.46 -15.70
N LEU A 915 -89.51 -6.04 -15.39
CA LEU A 915 -89.38 -7.27 -14.61
C LEU A 915 -89.97 -7.11 -13.20
N ILE A 916 -89.64 -6.03 -12.48
CA ILE A 916 -90.19 -5.77 -11.13
C ILE A 916 -91.72 -5.64 -11.19
N LYS A 917 -92.28 -4.98 -12.21
CA LYS A 917 -93.74 -4.91 -12.37
C LYS A 917 -94.38 -6.27 -12.67
N LYS A 918 -93.65 -7.17 -13.31
CA LYS A 918 -94.09 -8.52 -13.69
C LYS A 918 -94.04 -9.46 -12.49
N TYR A 919 -92.88 -9.59 -11.84
CA TYR A 919 -92.63 -10.56 -10.78
C TYR A 919 -92.85 -10.02 -9.34
N CYS A 920 -92.90 -8.69 -9.17
CA CYS A 920 -93.18 -8.05 -7.88
C CYS A 920 -94.03 -6.76 -8.03
N PRO A 921 -95.28 -6.86 -8.53
CA PRO A 921 -96.15 -5.71 -8.75
C PRO A 921 -96.46 -4.89 -7.49
N GLY A 922 -96.33 -5.50 -6.29
CA GLY A 922 -96.46 -4.85 -4.98
C GLY A 922 -95.21 -4.08 -4.50
N TYR A 923 -94.12 -4.06 -5.27
CA TYR A 923 -92.88 -3.38 -4.87
C TYR A 923 -93.13 -1.90 -4.53
N ASN A 924 -92.73 -1.47 -3.32
CA ASN A 924 -92.98 -0.13 -2.77
C ASN A 924 -94.46 0.29 -2.59
N ASP A 925 -95.45 -0.59 -2.79
CA ASP A 925 -96.85 -0.33 -2.46
C ASP A 925 -97.23 -1.00 -1.13
N SER A 926 -97.26 -0.21 -0.05
CA SER A 926 -97.70 -0.69 1.28
C SER A 926 -99.14 -1.26 1.33
N THR A 927 -99.91 -1.15 0.25
CA THR A 927 -101.27 -1.68 0.11
C THR A 927 -101.39 -2.92 -0.77
N ASN A 928 -100.34 -3.29 -1.53
CA ASN A 928 -100.27 -4.49 -2.33
C ASN A 928 -99.02 -5.31 -1.97
N ALA A 929 -99.22 -6.52 -1.45
CA ALA A 929 -98.13 -7.39 -1.02
C ALA A 929 -97.81 -8.51 -2.04
N GLU A 930 -98.33 -8.42 -3.27
CA GLU A 930 -98.04 -9.39 -4.33
C GLU A 930 -96.60 -9.17 -4.83
N CYS A 931 -95.70 -9.98 -4.28
CA CYS A 931 -94.29 -10.00 -4.62
C CYS A 931 -93.78 -11.45 -4.61
N ASN A 932 -93.60 -12.02 -5.80
CA ASN A 932 -93.20 -13.42 -5.96
C ASN A 932 -91.68 -13.57 -5.93
N ILE A 933 -90.97 -12.64 -6.57
CA ILE A 933 -89.51 -12.52 -6.52
C ILE A 933 -89.17 -11.14 -5.97
N ASP A 934 -88.76 -11.08 -4.70
CA ASP A 934 -88.49 -9.83 -3.99
C ASP A 934 -87.10 -9.28 -4.35
N PRO A 935 -87.01 -8.11 -5.01
CA PRO A 935 -85.74 -7.53 -5.43
C PRO A 935 -84.83 -7.11 -4.26
N ASP A 936 -85.33 -7.04 -3.03
CA ASP A 936 -84.51 -6.71 -1.85
C ASP A 936 -83.92 -7.97 -1.17
N THR A 937 -84.32 -9.18 -1.63
CA THR A 937 -83.73 -10.44 -1.14
C THR A 937 -82.46 -10.80 -1.92
N PRO A 938 -81.49 -11.51 -1.30
CA PRO A 938 -80.27 -11.92 -2.00
C PRO A 938 -80.52 -12.67 -3.32
N ASP A 939 -81.50 -13.57 -3.34
CA ASP A 939 -81.83 -14.37 -4.53
C ASP A 939 -82.59 -13.53 -5.57
N GLY A 940 -83.48 -12.63 -5.15
CA GLY A 940 -84.17 -11.72 -6.06
C GLY A 940 -83.26 -10.65 -6.65
N MET A 941 -82.31 -10.09 -5.87
CA MET A 941 -81.28 -9.19 -6.40
C MET A 941 -80.50 -9.85 -7.53
N LYS A 942 -80.10 -11.12 -7.36
CA LYS A 942 -79.43 -11.90 -8.41
C LYS A 942 -80.31 -12.10 -9.64
N PHE A 943 -81.59 -12.46 -9.45
CA PHE A 943 -82.53 -12.61 -10.57
C PHE A 943 -82.68 -11.33 -11.40
N TYR A 944 -82.88 -10.17 -10.76
CA TYR A 944 -83.06 -8.94 -11.52
C TYR A 944 -81.75 -8.38 -12.08
N ASN A 945 -80.62 -8.54 -11.40
CA ASN A 945 -79.33 -8.06 -11.89
C ASN A 945 -78.83 -8.91 -13.08
N ASN A 946 -78.89 -10.25 -13.00
CA ASN A 946 -78.48 -11.13 -14.09
C ASN A 946 -79.35 -11.02 -15.35
N LEU A 947 -80.59 -10.53 -15.21
CA LEU A 947 -81.47 -10.32 -16.36
C LEU A 947 -81.37 -8.89 -16.90
N GLU A 948 -80.96 -7.92 -16.08
CA GLU A 948 -80.77 -6.53 -16.49
C GLU A 948 -79.48 -6.33 -17.28
N ASN A 949 -78.45 -7.13 -16.97
CA ASN A 949 -77.16 -7.09 -17.65
C ASN A 949 -77.03 -8.34 -18.52
N TYR A 950 -77.08 -8.19 -19.84
CA TYR A 950 -76.73 -9.27 -20.76
C TYR A 950 -75.25 -9.14 -21.08
N THR A 951 -74.42 -10.01 -20.51
CA THR A 951 -72.98 -9.72 -20.47
C THR A 951 -72.29 -10.11 -21.77
N ASN A 952 -71.16 -9.45 -22.07
CA ASN A 952 -70.33 -9.74 -23.25
C ASN A 952 -69.99 -11.25 -23.39
N PHE A 953 -69.75 -11.95 -22.28
CA PHE A 953 -69.53 -13.40 -22.30
C PHE A 953 -70.78 -14.20 -22.71
N GLU A 954 -71.97 -13.81 -22.22
CA GLU A 954 -73.23 -14.43 -22.64
C GLU A 954 -73.49 -14.19 -24.14
N GLU A 955 -73.09 -13.04 -24.65
CA GLU A 955 -73.17 -12.71 -26.07
C GLU A 955 -72.20 -13.52 -26.91
N PHE A 956 -70.97 -13.72 -26.45
CA PHE A 956 -70.01 -14.62 -27.09
C PHE A 956 -70.58 -16.04 -27.22
N GLN A 957 -71.20 -16.57 -26.15
CA GLN A 957 -71.79 -17.92 -26.16
C GLN A 957 -72.96 -18.06 -27.13
N ASN A 958 -73.77 -17.01 -27.29
CA ASN A 958 -74.98 -17.03 -28.12
C ASN A 958 -74.74 -16.49 -29.54
N GLY A 959 -73.59 -15.86 -29.80
CA GLY A 959 -73.21 -15.31 -31.10
C GLY A 959 -73.85 -13.97 -31.44
N THR A 960 -74.17 -13.15 -30.42
CA THR A 960 -74.71 -11.78 -30.55
C THR A 960 -73.57 -10.73 -30.48
N ASN A 961 -73.88 -9.44 -30.51
CA ASN A 961 -72.92 -8.36 -30.73
C ASN A 961 -72.83 -7.41 -29.50
N PRO A 962 -71.70 -7.41 -28.78
CA PRO A 962 -71.54 -6.73 -27.49
C PRO A 962 -71.55 -5.21 -27.51
N VAL A 963 -71.55 -4.64 -28.70
CA VAL A 963 -71.51 -3.19 -28.89
C VAL A 963 -72.70 -2.72 -29.71
N SER A 964 -73.65 -3.60 -29.98
CA SER A 964 -74.82 -3.32 -30.80
C SER A 964 -76.02 -4.14 -30.35
N ASN A 965 -76.93 -3.45 -29.68
CA ASN A 965 -78.17 -3.94 -29.10
C ASN A 965 -79.23 -4.56 -30.05
N ASP A 966 -78.89 -4.96 -31.27
CA ASP A 966 -79.77 -5.59 -32.28
C ASP A 966 -78.87 -6.20 -33.36
N THR A 967 -78.41 -7.43 -33.13
CA THR A 967 -77.44 -8.12 -33.97
C THR A 967 -77.98 -8.43 -35.36
N ASP A 968 -79.25 -8.82 -35.46
CA ASP A 968 -79.85 -9.30 -36.71
C ASP A 968 -80.64 -8.22 -37.49
N GLY A 969 -80.85 -7.06 -36.86
CA GLY A 969 -81.45 -5.86 -37.44
C GLY A 969 -82.97 -5.95 -37.57
N ASP A 970 -83.64 -6.84 -36.84
CA ASP A 970 -85.09 -7.02 -36.86
C ASP A 970 -85.86 -6.08 -35.92
N ALA A 971 -85.12 -5.25 -35.16
CA ALA A 971 -85.57 -4.30 -34.16
C ALA A 971 -86.01 -4.90 -32.81
N TRP A 972 -85.57 -6.12 -32.50
CA TRP A 972 -85.52 -6.66 -31.14
C TRP A 972 -84.12 -6.48 -30.55
N GLU A 973 -84.06 -6.32 -29.23
CA GLU A 973 -82.78 -6.27 -28.50
C GLU A 973 -82.32 -7.70 -28.21
N ASP A 974 -81.00 -7.96 -28.26
CA ASP A 974 -80.47 -9.33 -28.27
C ASP A 974 -80.75 -10.03 -26.94
N GLY A 975 -80.58 -9.35 -25.81
CA GLY A 975 -80.94 -9.86 -24.48
C GLY A 975 -82.38 -10.40 -24.39
N PRO A 976 -83.43 -9.60 -24.69
CA PRO A 976 -84.80 -10.08 -24.80
C PRO A 976 -85.01 -11.18 -25.84
N GLU A 977 -84.33 -11.12 -26.98
CA GLU A 977 -84.47 -12.12 -28.05
C GLU A 977 -84.01 -13.50 -27.58
N VAL A 978 -82.82 -13.58 -26.98
CA VAL A 978 -82.26 -14.82 -26.43
C VAL A 978 -83.07 -15.28 -25.21
N TYR A 979 -83.46 -14.37 -24.33
CA TYR A 979 -84.23 -14.72 -23.13
C TYR A 979 -85.58 -15.35 -23.46
N TYR A 980 -86.34 -14.77 -24.39
CA TYR A 980 -87.69 -15.24 -24.76
C TYR A 980 -87.70 -16.35 -25.81
N MET A 981 -86.54 -16.77 -26.30
CA MET A 981 -86.41 -17.94 -27.14
C MET A 981 -86.90 -19.18 -26.39
N ASP A 982 -87.42 -20.16 -27.12
CA ASP A 982 -87.91 -21.44 -26.61
C ASP A 982 -87.20 -22.52 -27.41
N HIS A 983 -86.07 -23.01 -26.88
CA HIS A 983 -85.14 -23.87 -27.62
C HIS A 983 -85.66 -25.29 -27.86
N ASP A 984 -86.60 -25.77 -27.04
CA ASP A 984 -87.20 -27.09 -27.16
C ASP A 984 -88.71 -27.08 -27.46
N ASP A 985 -89.27 -25.90 -27.76
CA ASP A 985 -90.66 -25.65 -28.12
C ASP A 985 -91.66 -26.09 -27.03
N ASP A 986 -91.26 -26.04 -25.76
CA ASP A 986 -92.10 -26.49 -24.65
C ASP A 986 -92.99 -25.36 -24.09
N GLY A 987 -92.81 -24.12 -24.53
CA GLY A 987 -93.61 -22.95 -24.14
C GLY A 987 -93.15 -22.28 -22.85
N MET A 988 -92.03 -22.69 -22.27
CA MET A 988 -91.23 -21.91 -21.32
C MET A 988 -90.15 -21.12 -22.10
N ALA A 989 -89.65 -20.06 -21.48
CA ALA A 989 -88.60 -19.24 -22.09
C ALA A 989 -87.23 -19.75 -21.63
N THR A 990 -86.31 -19.96 -22.55
CA THR A 990 -84.96 -20.48 -22.31
C THR A 990 -84.22 -19.68 -21.25
N GLY A 991 -84.30 -18.35 -21.26
CA GLY A 991 -83.65 -17.53 -20.23
C GLY A 991 -84.30 -17.66 -18.84
N TRP A 992 -85.60 -18.00 -18.77
CA TRP A 992 -86.28 -18.30 -17.51
C TRP A 992 -85.88 -19.67 -16.97
N GLU A 993 -85.77 -20.66 -17.85
CA GLU A 993 -85.32 -22.01 -17.52
C GLU A 993 -83.89 -22.02 -17.02
N TYR A 994 -82.99 -21.35 -17.75
CA TYR A 994 -81.59 -21.21 -17.39
C TYR A 994 -81.42 -20.61 -15.99
N HIS A 995 -82.12 -19.50 -15.67
CA HIS A 995 -82.02 -18.87 -14.36
C HIS A 995 -82.40 -19.81 -13.20
N PHE A 996 -83.43 -20.64 -13.40
CA PHE A 996 -83.89 -21.56 -12.37
C PHE A 996 -83.20 -22.93 -12.44
N GLU A 997 -82.09 -23.07 -13.17
CA GLU A 997 -81.32 -24.31 -13.34
C GLU A 997 -82.17 -25.46 -13.93
N PHE A 998 -83.03 -25.13 -14.87
CA PHE A 998 -83.72 -26.08 -15.74
C PHE A 998 -82.90 -26.27 -17.04
N ASP A 999 -83.11 -27.38 -17.75
CA ASP A 999 -82.33 -27.68 -18.96
C ASP A 999 -83.11 -27.14 -20.16
N PRO A 1000 -82.67 -26.03 -20.79
CA PRO A 1000 -83.46 -25.36 -21.84
C PRO A 1000 -83.64 -26.18 -23.13
N PHE A 1001 -83.07 -27.39 -23.16
CA PHE A 1001 -83.20 -28.35 -24.26
C PHE A 1001 -84.00 -29.61 -23.87
N ASP A 1002 -84.54 -29.70 -22.65
CA ASP A 1002 -85.35 -30.82 -22.14
C ASP A 1002 -86.75 -30.41 -21.64
N GLY A 1003 -87.70 -30.25 -22.57
CA GLY A 1003 -89.07 -29.82 -22.29
C GLY A 1003 -89.95 -30.79 -21.48
N ALA A 1004 -89.34 -31.78 -20.84
CA ALA A 1004 -89.97 -32.60 -19.80
C ALA A 1004 -90.02 -31.89 -18.44
N ASP A 1005 -89.10 -30.96 -18.17
CA ASP A 1005 -89.02 -30.21 -16.92
C ASP A 1005 -90.23 -29.28 -16.70
N ARG A 1006 -90.88 -28.84 -17.77
CA ARG A 1006 -92.19 -28.18 -17.80
C ARG A 1006 -93.22 -28.70 -16.81
N LEU A 1007 -93.29 -30.04 -16.71
CA LEU A 1007 -94.30 -30.80 -15.96
C LEU A 1007 -93.86 -31.14 -14.54
N VAL A 1008 -92.64 -30.77 -14.15
CA VAL A 1008 -92.09 -31.02 -12.81
C VAL A 1008 -92.60 -29.94 -11.86
N ASP A 1009 -92.88 -30.32 -10.61
CA ASP A 1009 -93.15 -29.43 -9.49
C ASP A 1009 -91.87 -29.41 -8.64
N SER A 1010 -91.07 -28.36 -8.81
CA SER A 1010 -89.68 -28.33 -8.36
C SER A 1010 -89.53 -27.97 -6.88
N ASP A 1011 -90.44 -27.20 -6.31
CA ASP A 1011 -90.43 -26.79 -4.90
C ASP A 1011 -91.45 -27.54 -4.02
N GLY A 1012 -92.35 -28.30 -4.63
CA GLY A 1012 -93.31 -29.17 -3.97
C GLY A 1012 -94.55 -28.46 -3.45
N ASP A 1013 -94.89 -27.29 -3.98
CA ASP A 1013 -96.07 -26.51 -3.60
C ASP A 1013 -97.37 -27.02 -4.26
N GLY A 1014 -97.26 -27.90 -5.25
CA GLY A 1014 -98.36 -28.49 -6.02
C GLY A 1014 -98.63 -27.86 -7.38
N HIS A 1015 -97.81 -26.92 -7.84
CA HIS A 1015 -97.84 -26.29 -9.16
C HIS A 1015 -96.65 -26.77 -10.01
N THR A 1016 -96.83 -26.91 -11.33
CA THR A 1016 -95.73 -27.31 -12.22
C THR A 1016 -94.94 -26.09 -12.67
N ASN A 1017 -93.67 -26.26 -13.01
CA ASN A 1017 -92.76 -25.21 -13.49
C ASN A 1017 -93.41 -24.32 -14.56
N TYR A 1018 -94.10 -24.87 -15.56
CA TYR A 1018 -94.80 -24.07 -16.56
C TYR A 1018 -95.95 -23.21 -16.01
N CYS A 1019 -96.66 -23.71 -15.00
CA CYS A 1019 -97.70 -22.95 -14.36
C CYS A 1019 -97.14 -21.79 -13.55
N GLU A 1020 -95.94 -21.96 -13.02
CA GLU A 1020 -95.22 -20.92 -12.31
C GLU A 1020 -94.62 -19.89 -13.26
N PHE A 1021 -94.04 -20.33 -14.38
CA PHE A 1021 -93.62 -19.45 -15.48
C PHE A 1021 -94.78 -18.60 -15.99
N LYS A 1022 -95.94 -19.21 -16.23
CA LYS A 1022 -97.14 -18.52 -16.75
C LYS A 1022 -97.70 -17.47 -15.80
N TRP A 1023 -97.55 -17.66 -14.50
CA TRP A 1023 -98.09 -16.78 -13.46
C TRP A 1023 -97.01 -16.00 -12.71
N ASP A 1024 -95.79 -15.96 -13.26
CA ASP A 1024 -94.67 -15.18 -12.75
C ASP A 1024 -94.33 -15.48 -11.27
N THR A 1025 -94.44 -16.75 -10.86
CA THR A 1025 -94.07 -17.24 -9.52
C THR A 1025 -92.68 -17.91 -9.51
N ASN A 1026 -92.10 -18.10 -8.32
CA ASN A 1026 -90.75 -18.64 -8.17
C ASN A 1026 -90.78 -20.17 -7.94
N PRO A 1027 -90.36 -20.99 -8.93
CA PRO A 1027 -90.45 -22.44 -8.92
C PRO A 1027 -89.45 -23.15 -8.00
N ARG A 1028 -88.63 -22.39 -7.28
CA ARG A 1028 -87.70 -22.88 -6.27
C ARG A 1028 -88.13 -22.50 -4.86
N ASN A 1029 -89.26 -21.79 -4.71
CA ASN A 1029 -89.68 -21.24 -3.43
C ASN A 1029 -91.14 -21.61 -3.09
N PRO A 1030 -91.37 -22.57 -2.16
CA PRO A 1030 -92.70 -23.17 -1.93
C PRO A 1030 -93.72 -22.24 -1.24
N ILE A 1031 -93.35 -20.97 -1.01
CA ILE A 1031 -94.26 -19.92 -0.54
C ILE A 1031 -94.61 -18.89 -1.63
N SER A 1032 -94.01 -18.99 -2.82
CA SER A 1032 -94.31 -18.20 -4.01
C SER A 1032 -95.11 -19.06 -4.98
N PHE A 1033 -96.44 -18.93 -4.94
CA PHE A 1033 -97.34 -19.82 -5.69
C PHE A 1033 -98.52 -19.05 -6.28
N PRO A 1034 -99.14 -19.55 -7.36
CA PRO A 1034 -100.26 -18.86 -8.00
C PRO A 1034 -101.46 -18.62 -7.06
N GLY A 1035 -102.03 -17.41 -7.11
CA GLY A 1035 -103.10 -16.95 -6.23
C GLY A 1035 -104.47 -17.57 -6.49
N GLN A 1036 -105.42 -17.35 -5.57
CA GLN A 1036 -106.80 -17.83 -5.74
C GLN A 1036 -107.55 -17.12 -6.88
N GLY A 1037 -107.52 -17.73 -8.07
CA GLY A 1037 -108.17 -17.21 -9.28
C GLY A 1037 -107.35 -17.43 -10.56
N GLU A 1038 -106.08 -17.78 -10.40
CA GLU A 1038 -105.11 -18.04 -11.47
C GLU A 1038 -105.19 -19.50 -11.89
N LEU A 1039 -105.87 -19.77 -13.00
CA LEU A 1039 -106.05 -21.12 -13.53
C LEU A 1039 -104.93 -21.41 -14.53
N CYS A 1040 -104.11 -22.40 -14.24
CA CYS A 1040 -103.16 -22.96 -15.19
C CYS A 1040 -103.59 -24.38 -15.61
N ASP A 1041 -103.55 -24.67 -16.90
CA ASP A 1041 -103.58 -26.02 -17.44
C ASP A 1041 -102.17 -26.38 -17.92
N PRO A 1042 -101.47 -27.34 -17.28
CA PRO A 1042 -100.09 -27.69 -17.62
C PRO A 1042 -99.95 -28.30 -19.02
N PHE A 1043 -101.06 -28.57 -19.71
CA PHE A 1043 -101.09 -29.06 -21.11
C PHE A 1043 -101.55 -27.98 -22.11
N GLU A 1044 -101.72 -26.73 -21.67
CA GLU A 1044 -102.14 -25.65 -22.56
C GLU A 1044 -101.01 -25.32 -23.54
N GLY A 1045 -101.26 -25.50 -24.83
CA GLY A 1045 -100.29 -25.24 -25.90
C GLY A 1045 -99.60 -26.47 -26.50
N GLN A 1046 -99.80 -27.69 -25.95
CA GLN A 1046 -99.39 -28.96 -26.60
C GLN A 1046 -100.22 -29.32 -27.84
#